data_AF-A0A949L0F2-F1
#
_entry.id   AF-A0A949L0F2-F1
#
_cell.length_a   1.000
_cell.length_b   1.000
_cell.length_c   1.000
_cell.angle_alpha   90.00
_cell.angle_beta   90.00
_cell.angle_gamma   90.00
#
_symmetry.space_group_name_H-M   'P 1'
#
loop_
_entity.id
_entity.type
_entity.pdbx_description
1 polymer ?
#
loop_
_entity_poly.entity_id
_entity_poly.type
_entity_poly.pdbx_seq_one_letter_code
_entity_poly.pdbx_strand_id
1 'polypeptide(L)'
;MKNRVIAMILIVSLSLPLVACGGKTVAAPVTSEKLLAEAVLNDENLVLGSEGVELRLDPVIITSDVKAVISEVNNAPALDDEGIISLKVYDFKLENVSQVDGVIQLAIPLKLVEGDIPGAAYLNEETGKWEPVAFMYDKASTSVIIFTDHLSKYGVFSVSNSGKRNARIEFLDLYGEEKDEDFQAAIEEYAIGGVPAKQCFDIGAGAAGEAMQLGGDFLGNITQSVGYMAYGDDVLSTLGDRLGSIGLLLSVVQVGANIYNGKINDAVVGSLKASYTYILGKVASKLSSSVMSASMASIAIVDYAINKFGTTAIQGRADIYRDAYSIYYFKGQDGFKASDYWYRTFYPMFSDPTMTEEALKTEIDKIVTTHCNEFWTGTNKLGVDYYVTEARQKMAWTGGGAGLNQDLQKNISQERRSILYNDVLPGVFRQIALRINMENETKLRAEYKALSDYLNKPISFSVTDTKKTYAKHQVRFSPLNDKAEIANWTGKFKDDGTLNTAFTVYGHMVAGSTNKLDIYAPDADMEKDEPVKTIEFKVTPPAVEIELDEKLTLVFNGVAGQVDYIPEYEYEAIGWLLGTIEIGADGTINQTYGGGKSLKLKETWLLGKDGSGATITLTEATVQGNYDAVRQSGKGTLSVSWKFLEEGGTGLEYEKYDIKRTFNATFDIAPAYSGLNKSRGQIYIETIGPSVWDITYTGEMYDVEKQEHYIGSETFAEKNEDWGGTYAFEINN
;
A
#
# COMPACT_ATOMS: atom_id res chain seq x y z
N MET A 1 -79.37 -6.02 5.84
CA MET A 1 -78.81 -6.66 7.06
C MET A 1 -78.18 -7.99 6.62
N LYS A 2 -76.92 -8.35 6.88
CA LYS A 2 -75.73 -7.70 7.45
C LYS A 2 -74.57 -8.71 7.17
N ASN A 3 -73.52 -8.25 6.47
CA ASN A 3 -72.09 -8.65 6.47
C ASN A 3 -71.64 -10.10 6.13
N ARG A 4 -70.52 -10.41 5.44
CA ARG A 4 -69.46 -9.73 4.63
C ARG A 4 -68.58 -10.88 4.01
N VAL A 5 -68.39 -11.01 2.68
CA VAL A 5 -67.17 -10.78 1.83
C VAL A 5 -65.86 -11.40 2.40
N ILE A 6 -65.08 -12.25 1.70
CA ILE A 6 -64.16 -11.96 0.55
C ILE A 6 -63.81 -13.22 -0.26
N ALA A 7 -63.62 -13.01 -1.58
CA ALA A 7 -63.20 -13.95 -2.61
C ALA A 7 -61.76 -13.70 -3.11
N MET A 8 -61.13 -14.75 -3.64
CA MET A 8 -60.30 -14.87 -4.86
C MET A 8 -59.21 -13.84 -5.27
N ILE A 9 -58.07 -14.42 -5.69
CA ILE A 9 -57.23 -14.10 -6.88
C ILE A 9 -56.13 -13.01 -6.76
N LEU A 10 -54.89 -13.49 -6.88
CA LEU A 10 -53.79 -13.05 -7.76
C LEU A 10 -53.48 -11.54 -7.85
N ILE A 11 -52.37 -11.11 -7.22
CA ILE A 11 -51.70 -9.84 -7.53
C ILE A 11 -50.25 -10.16 -7.95
N VAL A 12 -50.05 -10.21 -9.26
CA VAL A 12 -48.79 -9.87 -9.93
C VAL A 12 -48.80 -8.35 -10.07
N SER A 13 -47.95 -7.63 -9.35
CA SER A 13 -47.80 -6.19 -9.49
C SER A 13 -46.77 -5.87 -10.57
N LEU A 14 -47.30 -5.35 -11.69
CA LEU A 14 -46.59 -4.70 -12.78
C LEU A 14 -45.74 -3.51 -12.29
N SER A 15 -44.48 -3.47 -12.72
CA SER A 15 -43.84 -2.21 -13.15
C SER A 15 -43.60 -2.31 -14.66
N LEU A 16 -44.48 -1.69 -15.45
CA LEU A 16 -44.26 -1.51 -16.89
C LEU A 16 -43.65 -0.11 -17.12
N PRO A 17 -42.48 0.01 -17.76
CA PRO A 17 -42.12 1.25 -18.43
C PRO A 17 -42.98 1.42 -19.68
N LEU A 18 -43.47 2.64 -19.90
CA LEU A 18 -44.14 3.08 -21.12
C LEU A 18 -43.26 2.79 -22.34
N VAL A 19 -43.72 1.89 -23.20
CA VAL A 19 -43.14 1.60 -24.51
C VAL A 19 -43.41 2.79 -25.44
N ALA A 20 -42.35 3.56 -25.71
CA ALA A 20 -42.25 4.35 -26.93
C ALA A 20 -41.95 3.39 -28.11
N CYS A 21 -42.76 3.45 -29.16
CA CYS A 21 -42.61 2.66 -30.37
C CYS A 21 -41.24 2.90 -31.05
N GLY A 22 -40.55 1.81 -31.42
CA GLY A 22 -39.58 1.80 -32.52
C GLY A 22 -38.14 1.46 -32.13
N GLY A 23 -37.84 0.17 -31.99
CA GLY A 23 -36.48 -0.36 -31.93
C GLY A 23 -36.46 -1.73 -31.25
N LYS A 24 -36.01 -2.78 -31.95
CA LYS A 24 -35.83 -4.11 -31.37
C LYS A 24 -34.73 -4.06 -30.31
N THR A 25 -35.09 -3.94 -29.04
CA THR A 25 -34.21 -4.22 -27.91
C THR A 25 -34.32 -5.71 -27.56
N VAL A 26 -33.19 -6.40 -27.58
CA VAL A 26 -33.05 -7.76 -27.07
C VAL A 26 -33.32 -7.69 -25.56
N ALA A 27 -34.27 -8.48 -25.06
CA ALA A 27 -34.56 -8.55 -23.63
C ALA A 27 -33.31 -9.04 -22.88
N ALA A 28 -32.92 -8.35 -21.80
CA ALA A 28 -31.82 -8.78 -20.95
C ALA A 28 -32.10 -10.19 -20.39
N PRO A 29 -31.09 -11.09 -20.33
CA PRO A 29 -31.27 -12.44 -19.82
C PRO A 29 -31.66 -12.39 -18.33
N VAL A 30 -32.66 -13.19 -17.94
CA VAL A 30 -33.12 -13.30 -16.55
C VAL A 30 -32.13 -14.19 -15.79
N THR A 31 -31.60 -13.69 -14.68
CA THR A 31 -30.76 -14.46 -13.75
C THR A 31 -31.55 -15.64 -13.18
N SER A 32 -30.94 -16.83 -13.14
CA SER A 32 -31.59 -18.05 -12.63
C SER A 32 -30.65 -18.86 -11.75
N GLU A 33 -31.18 -19.46 -10.69
CA GLU A 33 -30.43 -20.29 -9.76
C GLU A 33 -30.74 -21.78 -9.98
N LYS A 34 -29.70 -22.60 -10.10
CA LYS A 34 -29.77 -24.06 -10.15
C LYS A 34 -29.23 -24.62 -8.84
N LEU A 35 -30.08 -25.30 -8.08
CA LEU A 35 -29.67 -25.95 -6.82
C LEU A 35 -28.57 -26.99 -7.08
N LEU A 36 -27.48 -26.92 -6.32
CA LEU A 36 -26.40 -27.90 -6.35
C LEU A 36 -26.36 -28.79 -5.10
N ALA A 37 -26.59 -28.20 -3.92
CA ALA A 37 -26.54 -28.91 -2.64
C ALA A 37 -27.44 -28.26 -1.60
N GLU A 38 -28.05 -29.08 -0.73
CA GLU A 38 -28.87 -28.65 0.40
C GLU A 38 -28.72 -29.64 1.55
N ALA A 39 -28.44 -29.15 2.75
CA ALA A 39 -28.35 -29.97 3.96
C ALA A 39 -28.63 -29.15 5.22
N VAL A 40 -28.84 -29.85 6.34
CA VAL A 40 -28.79 -29.25 7.68
C VAL A 40 -27.38 -29.41 8.22
N LEU A 41 -26.75 -28.29 8.56
CA LEU A 41 -25.45 -28.25 9.22
C LEU A 41 -25.65 -28.08 10.73
N ASN A 42 -24.76 -28.67 11.52
CA ASN A 42 -24.74 -28.61 12.98
C ASN A 42 -23.33 -28.91 13.51
N ASP A 43 -23.17 -29.09 14.82
CA ASP A 43 -21.87 -29.32 15.44
C ASP A 43 -21.22 -30.68 15.10
N GLU A 44 -22.00 -31.61 14.51
CA GLU A 44 -21.52 -32.91 14.03
C GLU A 44 -21.31 -32.94 12.51
N ASN A 45 -21.98 -32.05 11.77
CA ASN A 45 -21.91 -31.95 10.31
C ASN A 45 -21.74 -30.49 9.85
N LEU A 46 -20.51 -30.08 9.55
CA LEU A 46 -20.15 -28.69 9.29
C LEU A 46 -19.88 -28.38 7.81
N VAL A 47 -19.95 -29.37 6.92
CA VAL A 47 -19.53 -29.24 5.53
C VAL A 47 -20.70 -29.54 4.60
N LEU A 48 -20.94 -28.65 3.64
CA LEU A 48 -21.83 -28.85 2.51
C LEU A 48 -21.01 -28.72 1.23
N GLY A 49 -21.04 -29.73 0.35
CA GLY A 49 -20.32 -29.65 -0.92
C GLY A 49 -20.98 -30.45 -2.04
N SER A 50 -20.77 -30.00 -3.27
CA SER A 50 -21.21 -30.66 -4.50
C SER A 50 -20.39 -30.17 -5.68
N GLU A 51 -20.06 -31.06 -6.62
CA GLU A 51 -19.33 -30.73 -7.86
C GLU A 51 -18.01 -29.94 -7.66
N GLY A 52 -17.34 -30.14 -6.52
CA GLY A 52 -16.09 -29.45 -6.16
C GLY A 52 -16.28 -28.07 -5.52
N VAL A 53 -17.51 -27.58 -5.41
CA VAL A 53 -17.87 -26.39 -4.63
C VAL A 53 -18.15 -26.81 -3.19
N GLU A 54 -17.59 -26.09 -2.22
CA GLU A 54 -17.72 -26.41 -0.79
C GLU A 54 -18.05 -25.15 0.04
N LEU A 55 -18.95 -25.32 1.01
CA LEU A 55 -19.21 -24.44 2.14
C LEU A 55 -18.83 -25.18 3.42
N ARG A 56 -17.91 -24.61 4.20
CA ARG A 56 -17.44 -25.19 5.47
C ARG A 56 -17.64 -24.21 6.60
N LEU A 57 -18.38 -24.65 7.62
CA LEU A 57 -18.56 -23.96 8.89
C LEU A 57 -17.57 -24.46 9.95
N ASP A 58 -17.51 -23.74 11.06
CA ASP A 58 -16.72 -24.08 12.25
C ASP A 58 -17.64 -24.16 13.47
N PRO A 59 -17.36 -24.99 14.49
CA PRO A 59 -18.15 -25.04 15.72
C PRO A 59 -18.34 -23.69 16.42
N VAL A 60 -17.47 -22.72 16.18
CA VAL A 60 -17.63 -21.34 16.69
C VAL A 60 -18.84 -20.61 16.09
N ILE A 61 -19.27 -21.00 14.90
CA ILE A 61 -20.27 -20.28 14.09
C ILE A 61 -21.68 -20.84 14.31
N ILE A 62 -21.79 -22.08 14.79
CA ILE A 62 -23.05 -22.81 14.83
C ILE A 62 -23.41 -23.27 16.25
N THR A 63 -24.56 -22.84 16.73
CA THR A 63 -25.09 -23.18 18.07
C THR A 63 -26.34 -24.04 18.01
N SER A 64 -26.92 -24.21 16.81
CA SER A 64 -28.09 -25.02 16.52
C SER A 64 -28.08 -25.48 15.07
N ASP A 65 -28.92 -26.46 14.75
CA ASP A 65 -29.18 -26.89 13.37
C ASP A 65 -29.52 -25.69 12.47
N VAL A 66 -28.80 -25.54 11.36
CA VAL A 66 -29.03 -24.51 10.34
C VAL A 66 -29.15 -25.13 8.97
N LYS A 67 -30.15 -24.71 8.20
CA LYS A 67 -30.30 -25.15 6.82
C LYS A 67 -29.33 -24.37 5.92
N ALA A 68 -28.53 -25.09 5.14
CA ALA A 68 -27.55 -24.55 4.22
C ALA A 68 -27.86 -24.94 2.76
N VAL A 69 -27.64 -24.01 1.83
CA VAL A 69 -27.92 -24.18 0.40
C VAL A 69 -26.76 -23.63 -0.44
N ILE A 70 -26.37 -24.39 -1.47
CA ILE A 70 -25.46 -23.95 -2.54
C ILE A 70 -26.21 -24.01 -3.87
N SER A 71 -26.20 -22.91 -4.60
CA SER A 71 -26.80 -22.81 -5.95
C SER A 71 -25.78 -22.29 -6.96
N GLU A 72 -25.79 -22.84 -8.17
CA GLU A 72 -25.11 -22.27 -9.34
C GLU A 72 -25.97 -21.15 -9.93
N VAL A 73 -25.38 -19.98 -10.19
CA VAL A 73 -26.09 -18.82 -10.72
C VAL A 73 -25.78 -18.67 -12.21
N ASN A 74 -26.82 -18.84 -13.03
CA ASN A 74 -26.75 -18.63 -14.48
C ASN A 74 -27.19 -17.21 -14.83
N ASN A 75 -26.55 -16.62 -15.84
CA ASN A 75 -26.79 -15.24 -16.28
C ASN A 75 -26.62 -14.22 -15.15
N ALA A 76 -25.57 -14.38 -14.34
CA ALA A 76 -25.14 -13.34 -13.41
C ALA A 76 -24.65 -12.09 -14.18
N PRO A 77 -24.70 -10.89 -13.58
CA PRO A 77 -24.11 -9.70 -14.17
C PRO A 77 -22.64 -9.94 -14.54
N ALA A 78 -22.20 -9.42 -15.68
CA ALA A 78 -20.80 -9.46 -16.05
C ALA A 78 -19.95 -8.65 -15.05
N LEU A 79 -18.65 -8.94 -15.03
CA LEU A 79 -17.71 -8.27 -14.13
C LEU A 79 -17.50 -6.80 -14.50
N ASP A 80 -17.46 -6.54 -15.80
CA ASP A 80 -17.22 -5.25 -16.43
C ASP A 80 -18.44 -4.80 -17.26
N ASP A 81 -18.53 -3.49 -17.49
CA ASP A 81 -19.60 -2.89 -18.30
C ASP A 81 -19.57 -3.38 -19.76
N GLU A 82 -18.42 -3.88 -20.23
CA GLU A 82 -18.19 -4.37 -21.59
C GLU A 82 -18.52 -5.86 -21.76
N GLY A 83 -18.71 -6.61 -20.67
CA GLY A 83 -19.08 -8.03 -20.69
C GLY A 83 -17.98 -8.96 -21.18
N ILE A 84 -16.71 -8.55 -21.11
CA ILE A 84 -15.57 -9.30 -21.64
C ILE A 84 -15.21 -10.45 -20.69
N ILE A 85 -15.41 -10.26 -19.38
CA ILE A 85 -15.05 -11.26 -18.36
C ILE A 85 -16.32 -11.95 -17.85
N SER A 86 -16.42 -13.26 -18.12
CA SER A 86 -17.49 -14.11 -17.63
C SER A 86 -17.09 -14.77 -16.30
N LEU A 87 -17.92 -14.60 -15.27
CA LEU A 87 -17.75 -15.27 -13.98
C LEU A 87 -18.49 -16.60 -13.95
N LYS A 88 -17.90 -17.59 -13.27
CA LYS A 88 -18.64 -18.73 -12.70
C LYS A 88 -19.13 -18.35 -11.32
N VAL A 89 -20.44 -18.30 -11.13
CA VAL A 89 -21.06 -17.72 -9.94
C VAL A 89 -21.83 -18.75 -9.14
N TYR A 90 -21.66 -18.72 -7.82
CA TYR A 90 -22.38 -19.55 -6.87
C TYR A 90 -22.99 -18.70 -5.76
N ASP A 91 -24.20 -19.05 -5.33
CA ASP A 91 -24.89 -18.45 -4.20
C ASP A 91 -24.83 -19.38 -3.00
N PHE A 92 -24.36 -18.86 -1.86
CA PHE A 92 -24.23 -19.60 -0.61
C PHE A 92 -25.19 -18.99 0.42
N LYS A 93 -26.11 -19.81 0.95
CA LYS A 93 -27.15 -19.36 1.88
C LYS A 93 -27.17 -20.21 3.14
N LEU A 94 -27.32 -19.54 4.28
CA LEU A 94 -27.69 -20.13 5.56
C LEU A 94 -29.03 -19.53 6.00
N GLU A 95 -29.96 -20.37 6.44
CA GLU A 95 -31.29 -19.94 6.83
C GLU A 95 -31.23 -18.91 7.97
N ASN A 96 -31.80 -17.72 7.72
CA ASN A 96 -31.84 -16.57 8.65
C ASN A 96 -30.46 -16.05 9.09
N VAL A 97 -29.39 -16.34 8.34
CA VAL A 97 -28.03 -15.88 8.64
C VAL A 97 -27.44 -15.24 7.39
N SER A 98 -27.10 -13.95 7.48
CA SER A 98 -26.38 -13.21 6.42
C SER A 98 -24.93 -12.91 6.78
N GLN A 99 -24.63 -12.84 8.09
CA GLN A 99 -23.29 -12.60 8.63
C GLN A 99 -23.06 -13.48 9.85
N VAL A 100 -21.80 -13.88 10.07
CA VAL A 100 -21.37 -14.69 11.21
C VAL A 100 -20.26 -13.99 12.00
N ASP A 101 -20.15 -14.30 13.30
CA ASP A 101 -19.12 -13.72 14.16
C ASP A 101 -17.71 -14.30 13.86
N GLY A 102 -17.64 -15.54 13.36
CA GLY A 102 -16.41 -16.26 12.99
C GLY A 102 -16.07 -16.14 11.51
N VAL A 103 -15.36 -17.14 10.96
CA VAL A 103 -14.97 -17.17 9.54
C VAL A 103 -15.44 -18.45 8.85
N ILE A 104 -16.16 -18.27 7.74
CA ILE A 104 -16.62 -19.33 6.84
C ILE A 104 -15.56 -19.55 5.77
N GLN A 105 -15.35 -20.82 5.38
CA GLN A 105 -14.53 -21.17 4.23
C GLN A 105 -15.41 -21.59 3.05
N LEU A 106 -15.16 -21.00 1.89
CA LEU A 106 -15.72 -21.39 0.61
C LEU A 106 -14.62 -21.96 -0.29
N ALA A 107 -14.89 -23.03 -1.02
CA ALA A 107 -14.02 -23.52 -2.08
C ALA A 107 -14.79 -23.52 -3.40
N ILE A 108 -14.22 -22.89 -4.44
CA ILE A 108 -14.84 -22.77 -5.76
C ILE A 108 -13.85 -23.25 -6.83
N PRO A 109 -14.20 -24.21 -7.68
CA PRO A 109 -13.27 -24.78 -8.66
C PRO A 109 -12.96 -23.77 -9.78
N LEU A 110 -11.67 -23.58 -10.08
CA LEU A 110 -11.20 -22.72 -11.16
C LEU A 110 -9.98 -23.37 -11.84
N LYS A 111 -10.15 -23.73 -13.12
CA LYS A 111 -9.06 -24.26 -13.95
C LYS A 111 -8.43 -23.12 -14.72
N LEU A 112 -7.12 -22.93 -14.56
CA LEU A 112 -6.33 -21.94 -15.27
C LEU A 112 -5.60 -22.60 -16.45
N VAL A 113 -5.47 -21.87 -17.55
CA VAL A 113 -4.51 -22.17 -18.62
C VAL A 113 -3.19 -21.45 -18.34
N GLU A 114 -2.11 -21.87 -19.00
CA GLU A 114 -0.78 -21.29 -18.78
C GLU A 114 -0.78 -19.79 -19.10
N GLY A 115 -0.41 -18.96 -18.12
CA GLY A 115 -0.41 -17.50 -18.22
C GLY A 115 -1.68 -16.81 -17.72
N ASP A 116 -2.75 -17.55 -17.40
CA ASP A 116 -3.96 -17.00 -16.78
C ASP A 116 -3.73 -16.75 -15.28
N ILE A 117 -4.32 -15.66 -14.78
CA ILE A 117 -4.36 -15.34 -13.34
C ILE A 117 -5.77 -15.58 -12.80
N PRO A 118 -5.91 -16.22 -11.63
CA PRO A 118 -7.21 -16.41 -11.00
C PRO A 118 -7.77 -15.09 -10.47
N GLY A 119 -9.09 -14.96 -10.46
CA GLY A 119 -9.77 -13.84 -9.83
C GLY A 119 -11.04 -14.28 -9.13
N ALA A 120 -11.40 -13.57 -8.06
CA ALA A 120 -12.62 -13.78 -7.31
C ALA A 120 -13.27 -12.47 -6.87
N ALA A 121 -14.60 -12.45 -6.88
CA ALA A 121 -15.39 -11.32 -6.43
C ALA A 121 -16.68 -11.81 -5.75
N TYR A 122 -17.28 -10.96 -4.93
CA TYR A 122 -18.62 -11.16 -4.38
C TYR A 122 -19.57 -10.09 -4.92
N LEU A 123 -20.85 -10.40 -5.06
CA LEU A 123 -21.84 -9.43 -5.51
C LEU A 123 -22.32 -8.62 -4.31
N ASN A 124 -22.09 -7.32 -4.32
CA ASN A 124 -22.72 -6.43 -3.35
C ASN A 124 -24.17 -6.18 -3.79
N GLU A 125 -25.15 -6.76 -3.06
CA GLU A 125 -26.57 -6.66 -3.42
C GLU A 125 -27.13 -5.24 -3.28
N GLU A 126 -26.52 -4.37 -2.45
CA GLU A 126 -26.95 -2.97 -2.30
C GLU A 126 -26.56 -2.12 -3.51
N THR A 127 -25.35 -2.34 -4.04
CA THR A 127 -24.84 -1.57 -5.19
C THR A 127 -25.10 -2.25 -6.53
N GLY A 128 -25.40 -3.55 -6.51
CA GLY A 128 -25.53 -4.40 -7.69
C GLY A 128 -24.20 -4.63 -8.41
N LYS A 129 -23.05 -4.32 -7.77
CA LYS A 129 -21.72 -4.41 -8.37
C LYS A 129 -20.90 -5.55 -7.78
N TRP A 130 -20.02 -6.11 -8.59
CA TRP A 130 -18.99 -7.03 -8.13
C TRP A 130 -17.91 -6.30 -7.36
N GLU A 131 -17.57 -6.82 -6.19
CA GLU A 131 -16.51 -6.32 -5.34
C GLU A 131 -15.46 -7.42 -5.11
N PRO A 132 -14.16 -7.09 -5.11
CA PRO A 132 -13.11 -8.11 -5.05
C PRO A 132 -13.06 -8.76 -3.66
N VAL A 133 -13.02 -10.10 -3.59
CA VAL A 133 -12.95 -10.86 -2.32
C VAL A 133 -11.59 -11.52 -2.09
N ALA A 134 -11.16 -11.66 -0.84
CA ALA A 134 -9.94 -12.37 -0.45
C ALA A 134 -10.00 -13.84 -0.82
N PHE A 135 -8.99 -14.31 -1.55
CA PHE A 135 -8.92 -15.70 -1.94
C PHE A 135 -7.48 -16.18 -2.04
N MET A 136 -7.29 -17.48 -1.83
CA MET A 136 -6.07 -18.22 -2.15
C MET A 136 -6.36 -19.16 -3.32
N TYR A 137 -5.42 -19.34 -4.24
CA TYR A 137 -5.53 -20.36 -5.27
C TYR A 137 -4.80 -21.64 -4.85
N ASP A 138 -5.55 -22.69 -4.51
CA ASP A 138 -4.99 -24.01 -4.23
C ASP A 138 -4.70 -24.71 -5.56
N LYS A 139 -3.41 -24.72 -5.94
CA LYS A 139 -2.92 -25.40 -7.15
C LYS A 139 -3.14 -26.92 -7.09
N ALA A 140 -3.14 -27.54 -5.91
CA ALA A 140 -3.33 -28.98 -5.77
C ALA A 140 -4.80 -29.38 -5.98
N SER A 141 -5.74 -28.61 -5.42
CA SER A 141 -7.17 -28.87 -5.62
C SER A 141 -7.75 -28.20 -6.87
N THR A 142 -7.01 -27.29 -7.52
CA THR A 142 -7.47 -26.40 -8.60
C THR A 142 -8.70 -25.57 -8.20
N SER A 143 -8.67 -25.01 -6.99
CA SER A 143 -9.78 -24.27 -6.41
C SER A 143 -9.34 -22.92 -5.85
N VAL A 144 -10.24 -21.94 -5.96
CA VAL A 144 -10.19 -20.68 -5.24
C VAL A 144 -10.79 -20.90 -3.86
N ILE A 145 -10.01 -20.64 -2.81
CA ILE A 145 -10.40 -20.74 -1.40
C ILE A 145 -10.67 -19.33 -0.87
N ILE A 146 -11.90 -19.06 -0.44
CA ILE A 146 -12.34 -17.75 0.07
C ILE A 146 -12.64 -17.89 1.56
N PHE A 147 -12.11 -16.96 2.36
CA PHE A 147 -12.51 -16.77 3.75
C PHE A 147 -13.42 -15.55 3.85
N THR A 148 -14.56 -15.71 4.51
CA THR A 148 -15.55 -14.64 4.61
C THR A 148 -16.35 -14.75 5.90
N ASP A 149 -16.87 -13.62 6.36
CA ASP A 149 -17.82 -13.54 7.46
C ASP A 149 -19.25 -13.27 7.02
N HIS A 150 -19.49 -13.12 5.71
CA HIS A 150 -20.81 -12.83 5.17
C HIS A 150 -21.12 -13.72 3.98
N LEU A 151 -22.41 -13.95 3.78
CA LEU A 151 -22.93 -14.76 2.69
C LEU A 151 -23.42 -13.87 1.56
N SER A 152 -23.01 -14.22 0.34
CA SER A 152 -23.38 -13.53 -0.88
C SER A 152 -23.23 -14.50 -2.07
N LYS A 153 -23.45 -13.98 -3.28
CA LYS A 153 -23.05 -14.62 -4.53
C LYS A 153 -21.57 -14.36 -4.75
N TYR A 154 -20.80 -15.42 -4.93
CA TYR A 154 -19.37 -15.36 -5.19
C TYR A 154 -19.08 -15.85 -6.60
N GLY A 155 -18.25 -15.10 -7.32
CA GLY A 155 -17.87 -15.37 -8.69
C GLY A 155 -16.36 -15.56 -8.83
N VAL A 156 -15.95 -16.55 -9.64
CA VAL A 156 -14.54 -16.76 -10.01
C VAL A 156 -14.35 -16.67 -11.53
N PHE A 157 -13.21 -16.17 -11.97
CA PHE A 157 -12.85 -15.97 -13.38
C PHE A 157 -11.34 -16.07 -13.59
N SER A 158 -10.90 -16.12 -14.84
CA SER A 158 -9.49 -15.97 -15.21
C SER A 158 -9.26 -14.70 -16.03
N VAL A 159 -8.07 -14.11 -15.90
CA VAL A 159 -7.66 -12.90 -16.63
C VAL A 159 -6.48 -13.23 -17.55
N SER A 160 -6.55 -12.79 -18.81
CA SER A 160 -5.51 -13.04 -19.82
C SER A 160 -5.05 -11.76 -20.54
N ASN A 161 -3.74 -11.64 -20.78
CA ASN A 161 -3.02 -10.84 -21.78
C ASN A 161 -3.53 -9.40 -22.10
N SER A 162 -2.99 -8.40 -21.39
CA SER A 162 -3.50 -7.02 -21.35
C SER A 162 -2.77 -5.96 -22.21
N GLY A 163 -1.78 -6.32 -23.05
CA GLY A 163 -0.74 -5.45 -23.69
C GLY A 163 -1.11 -4.19 -24.51
N LYS A 164 -2.28 -3.59 -24.30
CA LYS A 164 -2.81 -2.37 -24.94
C LYS A 164 -2.53 -1.12 -24.08
N ARG A 165 -2.49 0.08 -24.69
CA ARG A 165 -2.30 1.36 -23.95
C ARG A 165 -3.33 1.62 -22.86
N ASN A 166 -4.54 1.08 -23.00
CA ASN A 166 -5.66 1.27 -22.09
C ASN A 166 -5.91 0.06 -21.18
N ALA A 167 -4.90 -0.82 -21.03
CA ALA A 167 -4.95 -1.92 -20.09
C ALA A 167 -5.39 -1.44 -18.70
N ARG A 168 -6.19 -2.26 -18.02
CA ARG A 168 -6.61 -2.02 -16.63
C ARG A 168 -6.37 -3.22 -15.75
N ILE A 169 -6.15 -2.93 -14.48
CA ILE A 169 -6.07 -3.90 -13.40
C ILE A 169 -7.38 -3.82 -12.63
N GLU A 170 -8.25 -4.82 -12.65
CA GLU A 170 -9.51 -4.73 -11.89
C GLU A 170 -9.64 -5.81 -10.80
N PHE A 171 -8.75 -6.81 -10.78
CA PHE A 171 -8.78 -7.89 -9.79
C PHE A 171 -7.38 -8.39 -9.47
N LEU A 172 -6.96 -8.19 -8.22
CA LEU A 172 -5.60 -8.50 -7.76
C LEU A 172 -5.61 -9.80 -6.96
N ASP A 173 -4.75 -10.73 -7.36
CA ASP A 173 -4.36 -11.87 -6.52
C ASP A 173 -3.45 -11.35 -5.39
N LEU A 174 -3.77 -11.70 -4.15
CA LEU A 174 -3.14 -11.09 -2.98
C LEU A 174 -1.87 -11.79 -2.52
N TYR A 175 -1.77 -13.09 -2.78
CA TYR A 175 -0.84 -13.95 -2.05
C TYR A 175 0.50 -14.16 -2.76
N GLY A 176 0.63 -13.72 -4.02
CA GLY A 176 1.80 -14.02 -4.84
C GLY A 176 2.03 -15.54 -4.98
N GLU A 177 3.00 -15.95 -5.78
CA GLU A 177 3.47 -17.33 -5.70
C GLU A 177 4.18 -17.54 -4.36
N GLU A 178 3.98 -18.71 -3.72
CA GLU A 178 4.69 -19.12 -2.50
C GLU A 178 6.22 -19.04 -2.74
N LYS A 179 6.82 -17.90 -2.38
CA LYS A 179 8.26 -17.72 -2.33
C LYS A 179 8.73 -17.85 -0.90
N ASP A 180 9.97 -18.32 -0.75
CA ASP A 180 10.72 -18.42 0.51
C ASP A 180 11.17 -17.02 0.96
N GLU A 181 10.23 -16.07 1.00
CA GLU A 181 10.47 -14.68 1.37
C GLU A 181 10.60 -14.54 2.88
N ASP A 182 11.52 -13.68 3.31
CA ASP A 182 11.75 -13.41 4.74
C ASP A 182 10.74 -12.36 5.25
N PHE A 183 9.46 -12.76 5.29
CA PHE A 183 8.37 -11.97 5.84
C PHE A 183 8.64 -11.50 7.28
N GLN A 184 9.47 -12.26 8.01
CA GLN A 184 9.92 -11.90 9.35
C GLN A 184 10.86 -10.69 9.31
N ALA A 185 11.87 -10.69 8.45
CA ALA A 185 12.78 -9.55 8.30
C ALA A 185 12.06 -8.27 7.88
N ALA A 186 11.01 -8.36 7.06
CA ALA A 186 10.18 -7.20 6.69
C ALA A 186 9.46 -6.57 7.89
N ILE A 187 8.88 -7.40 8.77
CA ILE A 187 8.24 -6.93 10.00
C ILE A 187 9.27 -6.34 10.97
N GLU A 188 10.43 -6.99 11.14
CA GLU A 188 11.52 -6.51 11.99
C GLU A 188 12.06 -5.14 11.53
N GLU A 189 12.32 -4.99 10.23
CA GLU A 189 12.80 -3.75 9.62
C GLU A 189 11.82 -2.60 9.84
N TYR A 190 10.53 -2.84 9.58
CA TYR A 190 9.49 -1.84 9.80
C TYR A 190 9.34 -1.47 11.28
N ALA A 191 9.44 -2.44 12.18
CA ALA A 191 9.30 -2.20 13.61
C ALA A 191 10.46 -1.35 14.20
N ILE A 192 11.67 -1.48 13.65
CA ILE A 192 12.83 -0.65 14.02
C ILE A 192 12.72 0.77 13.42
N GLY A 193 12.38 0.86 12.12
CA GLY A 193 12.43 2.12 11.37
C GLY A 193 11.15 2.96 11.43
N GLY A 194 10.00 2.35 11.73
CA GLY A 194 8.67 2.97 11.67
C GLY A 194 8.15 3.24 10.24
N VAL A 195 8.95 2.96 9.22
CA VAL A 195 8.65 3.13 7.79
C VAL A 195 9.05 1.86 7.03
N PRO A 196 8.35 1.48 5.94
CA PRO A 196 8.76 0.34 5.14
C PRO A 196 10.16 0.60 4.58
N ALA A 197 11.01 -0.42 4.61
CA ALA A 197 12.32 -0.36 3.98
C ALA A 197 12.51 -1.61 3.10
N LYS A 198 13.75 -2.03 2.86
CA LYS A 198 14.12 -2.87 1.70
C LYS A 198 13.30 -4.15 1.60
N GLN A 199 13.14 -4.91 2.68
CA GLN A 199 12.44 -6.20 2.64
C GLN A 199 10.95 -6.00 2.37
N CYS A 200 10.31 -5.01 3.00
CA CYS A 200 8.93 -4.67 2.69
C CYS A 200 8.75 -4.27 1.21
N PHE A 201 9.68 -3.50 0.65
CA PHE A 201 9.61 -3.11 -0.75
C PHE A 201 9.78 -4.31 -1.69
N ASP A 202 10.77 -5.17 -1.45
CA ASP A 202 11.05 -6.33 -2.30
C ASP A 202 9.87 -7.31 -2.32
N ILE A 203 9.31 -7.63 -1.14
CA ILE A 203 8.11 -8.48 -0.99
C ILE A 203 6.91 -7.85 -1.71
N GLY A 204 6.65 -6.57 -1.43
CA GLY A 204 5.50 -5.87 -2.02
C GLY A 204 5.61 -5.76 -3.54
N ALA A 205 6.81 -5.59 -4.06
CA ALA A 205 7.11 -5.57 -5.47
C ALA A 205 6.98 -6.93 -6.14
N GLY A 206 7.51 -7.99 -5.53
CA GLY A 206 7.35 -9.35 -6.04
C GLY A 206 5.87 -9.69 -6.19
N ALA A 207 5.10 -9.48 -5.12
CA ALA A 207 3.69 -9.80 -5.08
C ALA A 207 2.85 -8.93 -6.03
N ALA A 208 3.03 -7.61 -6.04
CA ALA A 208 2.31 -6.73 -6.95
C ALA A 208 2.71 -6.99 -8.42
N GLY A 209 3.98 -7.25 -8.69
CA GLY A 209 4.49 -7.54 -10.02
C GLY A 209 3.86 -8.79 -10.63
N GLU A 210 3.66 -9.83 -9.81
CA GLU A 210 2.95 -11.05 -10.20
C GLU A 210 1.45 -10.81 -10.36
N ALA A 211 0.80 -10.23 -9.35
CA ALA A 211 -0.64 -9.94 -9.37
C ALA A 211 -1.06 -9.06 -10.56
N MET A 212 -0.14 -8.22 -11.05
CA MET A 212 -0.38 -7.28 -12.16
C MET A 212 0.28 -7.71 -13.48
N GLN A 213 0.86 -8.91 -13.59
CA GLN A 213 1.55 -9.37 -14.82
C GLN A 213 2.71 -8.47 -15.30
N LEU A 214 3.23 -7.60 -14.42
CA LEU A 214 4.41 -6.78 -14.69
C LEU A 214 5.70 -7.62 -14.60
N GLY A 215 5.63 -8.76 -13.92
CA GLY A 215 6.75 -9.67 -13.67
C GLY A 215 7.42 -9.36 -12.32
N GLY A 216 8.01 -10.39 -11.71
CA GLY A 216 8.58 -10.27 -10.36
C GLY A 216 9.77 -9.31 -10.23
N ASP A 217 10.44 -8.95 -11.35
CA ASP A 217 11.57 -8.00 -11.38
C ASP A 217 11.18 -6.65 -12.03
N PHE A 218 9.89 -6.31 -12.07
CA PHE A 218 9.46 -5.03 -12.65
C PHE A 218 10.09 -3.83 -11.92
N LEU A 219 10.36 -3.95 -10.62
CA LEU A 219 11.09 -2.93 -9.87
C LEU A 219 12.57 -2.85 -10.27
N GLY A 220 13.24 -3.96 -10.56
CA GLY A 220 14.58 -3.91 -11.16
C GLY A 220 14.57 -3.11 -12.46
N ASN A 221 13.55 -3.31 -13.29
CA ASN A 221 13.37 -2.55 -14.53
C ASN A 221 13.02 -1.06 -14.28
N ILE A 222 12.25 -0.75 -13.21
CA ILE A 222 11.90 0.63 -12.88
C ILE A 222 13.07 1.39 -12.23
N THR A 223 13.86 0.72 -11.39
CA THR A 223 14.96 1.32 -10.60
C THR A 223 16.29 1.32 -11.36
N GLN A 224 16.44 0.48 -12.38
CA GLN A 224 17.49 0.62 -13.39
C GLN A 224 17.17 1.80 -14.33
N SER A 225 18.16 2.24 -15.11
CA SER A 225 18.12 3.47 -15.90
C SER A 225 16.84 3.68 -16.71
N VAL A 226 16.21 2.62 -17.24
CA VAL A 226 15.03 2.73 -18.10
C VAL A 226 13.82 3.33 -17.37
N GLY A 227 13.47 2.87 -16.16
CA GLY A 227 12.34 3.43 -15.42
C GLY A 227 12.64 4.78 -14.77
N TYR A 228 13.86 5.02 -14.27
CA TYR A 228 14.26 6.33 -13.77
C TYR A 228 14.24 7.40 -14.87
N MET A 229 14.51 7.00 -16.12
CA MET A 229 14.37 7.86 -17.30
C MET A 229 12.90 8.00 -17.75
N ALA A 230 12.03 7.03 -17.48
CA ALA A 230 10.64 7.04 -17.94
C ALA A 230 9.66 7.73 -17.00
N TYR A 231 9.96 7.82 -15.70
CA TYR A 231 9.01 8.32 -14.69
C TYR A 231 9.56 9.50 -13.89
N GLY A 232 8.66 10.39 -13.48
CA GLY A 232 8.95 11.46 -12.51
C GLY A 232 9.09 10.93 -11.07
N ASP A 233 9.72 11.72 -10.21
CA ASP A 233 9.95 11.36 -8.79
C ASP A 233 8.64 11.15 -8.03
N ASP A 234 7.56 11.84 -8.41
CA ASP A 234 6.22 11.69 -7.86
C ASP A 234 5.62 10.30 -8.11
N VAL A 235 5.82 9.76 -9.31
CA VAL A 235 5.40 8.41 -9.68
C VAL A 235 6.22 7.38 -8.91
N LEU A 236 7.54 7.54 -8.89
CA LEU A 236 8.44 6.62 -8.18
C LEU A 236 8.17 6.59 -6.67
N SER A 237 7.97 7.77 -6.05
CA SER A 237 7.62 7.87 -4.63
C SER A 237 6.27 7.22 -4.35
N THR A 238 5.25 7.47 -5.17
CA THR A 238 3.91 6.90 -4.98
C THR A 238 3.93 5.38 -5.09
N LEU A 239 4.64 4.84 -6.09
CA LEU A 239 4.81 3.39 -6.24
C LEU A 239 5.56 2.81 -5.05
N GLY A 240 6.69 3.43 -4.66
CA GLY A 240 7.45 3.04 -3.48
C GLY A 240 6.55 2.91 -2.26
N ASP A 241 5.90 4.00 -1.85
CA ASP A 241 5.05 4.04 -0.65
C ASP A 241 3.97 2.95 -0.63
N ARG A 242 3.34 2.69 -1.78
CA ARG A 242 2.31 1.65 -1.92
C ARG A 242 2.90 0.26 -1.84
N LEU A 243 3.98 -0.02 -2.56
CA LEU A 243 4.64 -1.33 -2.55
C LEU A 243 5.19 -1.67 -1.16
N GLY A 244 5.82 -0.70 -0.48
CA GLY A 244 6.28 -0.91 0.90
C GLY A 244 5.13 -1.19 1.87
N SER A 245 3.98 -0.54 1.68
CA SER A 245 2.78 -0.80 2.50
C SER A 245 2.17 -2.17 2.18
N ILE A 246 2.12 -2.58 0.91
CA ILE A 246 1.68 -3.90 0.46
C ILE A 246 2.57 -4.99 1.04
N GLY A 247 3.89 -4.89 0.90
CA GLY A 247 4.79 -5.95 1.38
C GLY A 247 4.77 -6.10 2.90
N LEU A 248 4.59 -5.00 3.64
CA LEU A 248 4.36 -5.07 5.08
C LEU A 248 3.07 -5.80 5.44
N LEU A 249 1.95 -5.43 4.82
CA LEU A 249 0.65 -6.03 5.10
C LEU A 249 0.59 -7.49 4.63
N LEU A 250 1.23 -7.82 3.52
CA LEU A 250 1.37 -9.20 3.04
C LEU A 250 2.16 -10.05 4.02
N SER A 251 3.27 -9.52 4.56
CA SER A 251 4.06 -10.21 5.59
C SER A 251 3.23 -10.58 6.83
N VAL A 252 2.31 -9.69 7.23
CA VAL A 252 1.36 -9.96 8.32
C VAL A 252 0.34 -11.03 7.94
N VAL A 253 -0.27 -10.91 6.76
CA VAL A 253 -1.29 -11.84 6.27
C VAL A 253 -0.73 -13.26 6.12
N GLN A 254 0.54 -13.39 5.73
CA GLN A 254 1.21 -14.67 5.58
C GLN A 254 1.38 -15.41 6.92
N VAL A 255 1.52 -14.69 8.05
CA VAL A 255 1.51 -15.31 9.39
C VAL A 255 0.16 -16.01 9.64
N GLY A 256 -0.95 -15.38 9.28
CA GLY A 256 -2.28 -16.01 9.37
C GLY A 256 -2.47 -17.19 8.42
N ALA A 257 -1.96 -17.09 7.19
CA ALA A 257 -1.99 -18.20 6.23
C ALA A 257 -1.20 -19.42 6.73
N ASN A 258 -0.08 -19.23 7.43
CA ASN A 258 0.68 -20.33 8.04
C ASN A 258 -0.11 -21.04 9.15
N ILE A 259 -0.91 -20.31 9.93
CA ILE A 259 -1.84 -20.91 10.92
C ILE A 259 -2.87 -21.78 10.22
N TYR A 260 -3.43 -21.31 9.11
CA TYR A 260 -4.40 -22.07 8.31
C TYR A 260 -3.81 -23.40 7.83
N ASN A 261 -2.59 -23.37 7.29
CA ASN A 261 -1.88 -24.52 6.76
C ASN A 261 -1.35 -25.49 7.84
N GLY A 262 -1.66 -25.27 9.11
CA GLY A 262 -1.18 -26.10 10.21
C GLY A 262 0.32 -25.96 10.47
N LYS A 263 0.99 -24.96 9.87
CA LYS A 263 2.40 -24.61 10.09
C LYS A 263 2.55 -23.75 11.34
N ILE A 264 1.99 -24.25 12.44
CA ILE A 264 1.80 -23.49 13.68
C ILE A 264 3.15 -23.10 14.31
N ASN A 265 4.19 -23.94 14.20
CA ASN A 265 5.54 -23.60 14.68
C ASN A 265 6.14 -22.42 13.91
N ASP A 266 5.97 -22.38 12.59
CA ASP A 266 6.48 -21.28 11.75
C ASP A 266 5.70 -19.98 12.03
N ALA A 267 4.37 -20.10 12.19
CA ALA A 267 3.53 -18.99 12.62
C ALA A 267 3.97 -18.46 13.99
N VAL A 268 4.29 -19.32 14.96
CA VAL A 268 4.73 -18.93 16.31
C VAL A 268 6.10 -18.29 16.32
N VAL A 269 7.07 -18.77 15.53
CA VAL A 269 8.39 -18.12 15.42
C VAL A 269 8.28 -16.73 14.78
N GLY A 270 7.44 -16.57 13.75
CA GLY A 270 7.13 -15.25 13.17
C GLY A 270 6.44 -14.32 14.17
N SER A 271 5.47 -14.85 14.91
CA SER A 271 4.63 -14.16 15.90
C SER A 271 5.40 -13.70 17.15
N LEU A 272 6.26 -14.56 17.71
CA LEU A 272 7.06 -14.29 18.92
C LEU A 272 8.04 -13.14 18.72
N LYS A 273 8.62 -12.98 17.53
CA LYS A 273 9.50 -11.85 17.23
C LYS A 273 8.72 -10.58 16.89
N ALA A 274 7.58 -10.71 16.21
CA ALA A 274 6.70 -9.58 15.90
C ALA A 274 6.13 -8.92 17.18
N SER A 275 5.69 -9.73 18.15
CA SER A 275 5.22 -9.23 19.46
C SER A 275 6.36 -8.62 20.30
N TYR A 276 7.55 -9.23 20.29
CA TYR A 276 8.72 -8.73 21.02
C TYR A 276 9.22 -7.38 20.48
N THR A 277 9.13 -7.14 19.17
CA THR A 277 9.62 -5.90 18.55
C THR A 277 8.62 -4.75 18.66
N TYR A 278 7.31 -5.03 18.75
CA TYR A 278 6.26 -4.02 18.99
C TYR A 278 6.39 -3.33 20.36
N ILE A 279 6.90 -4.05 21.38
CA ILE A 279 7.08 -3.56 22.76
C ILE A 279 8.12 -2.42 22.84
N LEU A 280 8.97 -2.21 21.83
CA LEU A 280 10.01 -1.18 21.86
C LEU A 280 9.63 0.20 21.30
N GLY A 281 8.38 0.39 20.84
CA GLY A 281 7.79 1.72 20.69
C GLY A 281 8.14 2.48 19.40
N LYS A 282 7.11 2.72 18.58
CA LYS A 282 6.88 3.91 17.70
C LYS A 282 5.80 3.69 16.62
N VAL A 283 5.24 2.49 16.49
CA VAL A 283 4.61 2.05 15.24
C VAL A 283 3.16 1.57 15.42
N ALA A 284 2.35 2.37 16.12
CA ALA A 284 0.97 2.02 16.43
C ALA A 284 -0.05 2.36 15.33
N SER A 285 0.30 3.06 14.25
CA SER A 285 -0.73 3.60 13.31
C SER A 285 -1.06 2.72 12.10
N LYS A 286 -0.12 1.92 11.58
CA LYS A 286 -0.36 1.06 10.39
C LYS A 286 -0.67 -0.41 10.73
N LEU A 287 -0.13 -0.93 11.84
CA LEU A 287 -0.23 -2.35 12.23
C LEU A 287 -0.97 -2.59 13.55
N SER A 288 -0.92 -1.59 14.44
CA SER A 288 -1.73 -1.24 15.63
C SER A 288 -2.29 -2.31 16.60
N SER A 289 -2.91 -3.40 16.13
CA SER A 289 -3.57 -4.39 17.00
C SER A 289 -3.58 -5.78 16.38
N SER A 290 -4.02 -5.89 15.13
CA SER A 290 -4.31 -7.15 14.46
C SER A 290 -3.10 -8.08 14.29
N VAL A 291 -1.89 -7.54 14.07
CA VAL A 291 -0.66 -8.37 14.02
C VAL A 291 -0.38 -9.02 15.38
N MET A 292 -0.49 -8.22 16.44
CA MET A 292 -0.30 -8.66 17.81
C MET A 292 -1.34 -9.71 18.19
N SER A 293 -2.60 -9.47 17.87
CA SER A 293 -3.73 -10.36 18.14
C SER A 293 -3.59 -11.71 17.43
N ALA A 294 -3.25 -11.72 16.14
CA ALA A 294 -3.01 -12.96 15.38
C ALA A 294 -1.77 -13.71 15.91
N SER A 295 -0.74 -12.96 16.30
CA SER A 295 0.48 -13.51 16.89
C SER A 295 0.22 -14.18 18.24
N MET A 296 -0.56 -13.51 19.10
CA MET A 296 -0.97 -14.03 20.41
C MET A 296 -1.87 -15.25 20.27
N ALA A 297 -2.78 -15.27 19.29
CA ALA A 297 -3.63 -16.42 19.04
C ALA A 297 -2.79 -17.64 18.63
N SER A 298 -1.75 -17.44 17.81
CA SER A 298 -0.79 -18.49 17.44
C SER A 298 -0.04 -19.05 18.65
N ILE A 299 0.48 -18.18 19.52
CA ILE A 299 1.19 -18.58 20.74
C ILE A 299 0.27 -19.36 21.68
N ALA A 300 -0.97 -18.91 21.87
CA ALA A 300 -1.96 -19.62 22.67
C ALA A 300 -2.22 -21.04 22.13
N ILE A 301 -2.35 -21.20 20.81
CA ILE A 301 -2.51 -22.53 20.19
C ILE A 301 -1.33 -23.45 20.58
N VAL A 302 -0.08 -22.97 20.54
CA VAL A 302 1.11 -23.78 20.85
C VAL A 302 1.26 -24.08 22.34
N ASP A 303 1.22 -23.05 23.18
CA ASP A 303 1.44 -23.20 24.62
C ASP A 303 0.40 -24.14 25.25
N TYR A 304 -0.84 -24.08 24.77
CA TYR A 304 -1.91 -24.90 25.31
C TYR A 304 -2.02 -26.28 24.65
N ALA A 305 -1.67 -26.45 23.36
CA ALA A 305 -1.66 -27.76 22.71
C ALA A 305 -0.45 -28.64 23.08
N ILE A 306 0.71 -28.05 23.44
CA ILE A 306 1.93 -28.81 23.79
C ILE A 306 1.90 -29.31 25.24
N ASN A 307 1.17 -28.65 26.15
CA ASN A 307 1.06 -29.03 27.56
C ASN A 307 0.09 -30.21 27.77
N LYS A 308 0.38 -31.36 27.16
CA LYS A 308 -0.34 -32.62 27.39
C LYS A 308 -0.07 -33.10 28.82
N PHE A 309 -0.91 -32.69 29.77
CA PHE A 309 -0.87 -33.25 31.12
C PHE A 309 -1.12 -34.76 31.03
N GLY A 310 -0.16 -35.53 31.57
CA GLY A 310 -0.24 -36.98 31.61
C GLY A 310 -1.50 -37.42 32.35
N THR A 311 -2.40 -38.11 31.65
CA THR A 311 -3.61 -38.73 32.18
C THR A 311 -3.25 -39.83 33.18
N THR A 312 -2.94 -39.43 34.41
CA THR A 312 -2.78 -40.38 35.51
C THR A 312 -4.16 -40.68 36.04
N ALA A 313 -4.77 -41.76 35.55
CA ALA A 313 -6.06 -42.25 36.02
C ALA A 313 -5.97 -42.58 37.53
N ILE A 314 -6.49 -41.72 38.38
CA ILE A 314 -6.66 -42.02 39.80
C ILE A 314 -7.95 -42.84 39.94
N GLN A 315 -7.83 -44.17 39.84
CA GLN A 315 -8.92 -45.11 40.07
C GLN A 315 -9.24 -45.22 41.57
N GLY A 316 -10.51 -44.99 41.95
CA GLY A 316 -11.00 -45.16 43.31
C GLY A 316 -12.25 -44.33 43.62
N ARG A 317 -12.79 -44.46 44.85
CA ARG A 317 -14.07 -43.90 45.38
C ARG A 317 -14.37 -42.40 45.12
N ALA A 318 -13.47 -41.66 44.48
CA ALA A 318 -13.60 -40.32 43.93
C ALA A 318 -14.39 -40.24 42.59
N ASP A 319 -14.59 -41.37 41.90
CA ASP A 319 -15.20 -41.41 40.57
C ASP A 319 -16.63 -40.85 40.52
N ILE A 320 -17.41 -41.00 41.60
CA ILE A 320 -18.76 -40.42 41.66
C ILE A 320 -18.78 -38.89 41.53
N TYR A 321 -17.75 -38.20 42.06
CA TYR A 321 -17.63 -36.75 41.91
C TYR A 321 -17.15 -36.37 40.51
N ARG A 322 -16.33 -37.21 39.86
CA ARG A 322 -15.96 -37.03 38.45
C ARG A 322 -17.17 -37.20 37.53
N ASP A 323 -18.02 -38.19 37.80
CA ASP A 323 -19.25 -38.42 37.04
C ASP A 323 -20.24 -37.27 37.25
N ALA A 324 -20.44 -36.83 38.49
CA ALA A 324 -21.28 -35.68 38.80
C ALA A 324 -20.79 -34.39 38.13
N TYR A 325 -19.48 -34.15 38.19
CA TYR A 325 -18.81 -33.04 37.51
C TYR A 325 -19.01 -33.14 35.99
N SER A 326 -18.80 -34.33 35.41
CA SER A 326 -18.98 -34.58 33.98
C SER A 326 -20.42 -34.34 33.53
N ILE A 327 -21.42 -34.70 34.36
CA ILE A 327 -22.83 -34.40 34.11
C ILE A 327 -23.04 -32.88 34.08
N TYR A 328 -22.54 -32.11 35.06
CA TYR A 328 -22.74 -30.65 35.09
C TYR A 328 -22.20 -29.94 33.84
N TYR A 329 -21.09 -30.41 33.28
CA TYR A 329 -20.49 -29.88 32.05
C TYR A 329 -20.92 -30.63 30.78
N PHE A 330 -21.93 -31.51 30.85
CA PHE A 330 -22.43 -32.23 29.68
C PHE A 330 -23.32 -31.32 28.81
N LYS A 331 -23.33 -31.54 27.48
CA LYS A 331 -24.14 -30.76 26.54
C LYS A 331 -25.61 -30.68 27.01
N GLY A 332 -26.14 -29.46 27.08
CA GLY A 332 -27.50 -29.19 27.57
C GLY A 332 -27.65 -28.96 29.07
N GLN A 333 -26.55 -28.96 29.83
CA GLN A 333 -26.52 -28.62 31.27
C GLN A 333 -25.95 -27.22 31.50
N ASP A 334 -26.25 -26.62 32.67
CA ASP A 334 -25.91 -25.22 32.99
C ASP A 334 -24.40 -24.90 32.86
N GLY A 335 -23.56 -25.88 33.20
CA GLY A 335 -22.10 -25.74 33.16
C GLY A 335 -21.52 -25.87 31.75
N PHE A 336 -22.25 -26.38 30.76
CA PHE A 336 -21.69 -26.54 29.41
C PHE A 336 -21.53 -25.19 28.71
N LYS A 337 -20.36 -25.00 28.09
CA LYS A 337 -20.04 -23.85 27.24
C LYS A 337 -19.50 -24.36 25.90
N ALA A 338 -20.20 -24.04 24.83
CA ALA A 338 -19.80 -24.38 23.46
C ALA A 338 -18.72 -23.41 22.95
N SER A 339 -18.16 -23.72 21.77
CA SER A 339 -17.05 -22.96 21.19
C SER A 339 -17.42 -21.49 20.89
N ASP A 340 -18.68 -21.21 20.57
CA ASP A 340 -19.20 -19.85 20.34
C ASP A 340 -19.07 -18.97 21.60
N TYR A 341 -19.35 -19.52 22.78
CA TYR A 341 -19.19 -18.81 24.06
C TYR A 341 -17.74 -18.42 24.29
N TRP A 342 -16.82 -19.36 24.11
CA TRP A 342 -15.39 -19.13 24.28
C TRP A 342 -14.87 -18.11 23.29
N TYR A 343 -15.30 -18.19 22.03
CA TYR A 343 -14.96 -17.21 21.01
C TYR A 343 -15.42 -15.80 21.39
N ARG A 344 -16.70 -15.61 21.72
CA ARG A 344 -17.26 -14.31 22.13
C ARG A 344 -16.60 -13.76 23.39
N THR A 345 -16.13 -14.64 24.28
CA THR A 345 -15.44 -14.26 25.52
C THR A 345 -14.01 -13.79 25.24
N PHE A 346 -13.28 -14.49 24.39
CA PHE A 346 -11.86 -14.23 24.17
C PHE A 346 -11.57 -13.25 23.03
N TYR A 347 -12.34 -13.27 21.94
CA TYR A 347 -12.12 -12.40 20.78
C TYR A 347 -11.90 -10.92 21.15
N PRO A 348 -12.72 -10.29 22.02
CA PRO A 348 -12.51 -8.90 22.40
C PRO A 348 -11.16 -8.64 23.09
N MET A 349 -10.61 -9.62 23.82
CA MET A 349 -9.31 -9.51 24.49
C MET A 349 -8.16 -9.63 23.50
N PHE A 350 -8.30 -10.49 22.50
CA PHE A 350 -7.32 -10.58 21.42
C PHE A 350 -7.32 -9.30 20.60
N SER A 351 -8.48 -8.73 20.27
CA SER A 351 -8.57 -7.52 19.46
C SER A 351 -8.24 -6.21 20.18
N ASP A 352 -7.92 -6.26 21.49
CA ASP A 352 -7.54 -5.07 22.27
C ASP A 352 -6.07 -4.67 22.03
N PRO A 353 -5.78 -3.49 21.44
CA PRO A 353 -4.42 -3.03 21.18
C PRO A 353 -3.56 -2.82 22.43
N THR A 354 -4.17 -2.73 23.62
CA THR A 354 -3.48 -2.46 24.88
C THR A 354 -3.07 -3.72 25.64
N MET A 355 -3.57 -4.88 25.21
CA MET A 355 -3.33 -6.15 25.89
C MET A 355 -1.90 -6.65 25.62
N THR A 356 -1.15 -6.99 26.66
CA THR A 356 0.14 -7.68 26.51
C THR A 356 -0.04 -9.19 26.48
N GLU A 357 0.98 -9.92 26.02
CA GLU A 357 0.93 -11.38 25.95
C GLU A 357 0.72 -12.00 27.34
N GLU A 358 1.44 -11.50 28.34
CA GLU A 358 1.32 -11.98 29.73
C GLU A 358 -0.05 -11.65 30.33
N ALA A 359 -0.59 -10.45 30.07
CA ALA A 359 -1.90 -10.04 30.56
C ALA A 359 -3.00 -10.91 29.94
N LEU A 360 -2.94 -11.15 28.63
CA LEU A 360 -3.88 -12.00 27.92
C LEU A 360 -3.82 -13.45 28.42
N LYS A 361 -2.63 -14.03 28.53
CA LYS A 361 -2.43 -15.39 29.07
C LYS A 361 -3.03 -15.53 30.47
N THR A 362 -2.76 -14.55 31.33
CA THR A 362 -3.27 -14.52 32.71
C THR A 362 -4.79 -14.45 32.75
N GLU A 363 -5.42 -13.59 31.94
CA GLU A 363 -6.87 -13.43 31.95
C GLU A 363 -7.58 -14.65 31.34
N ILE A 364 -7.05 -15.22 30.25
CA ILE A 364 -7.57 -16.48 29.69
C ILE A 364 -7.50 -17.59 30.75
N ASP A 365 -6.35 -17.77 31.40
CA ASP A 365 -6.20 -18.80 32.43
C ASP A 365 -7.15 -18.60 33.61
N LYS A 366 -7.31 -17.36 34.05
CA LYS A 366 -8.26 -17.00 35.11
C LYS A 366 -9.69 -17.33 34.72
N ILE A 367 -10.12 -17.03 33.50
CA ILE A 367 -11.48 -17.31 33.02
C ILE A 367 -11.73 -18.82 32.94
N VAL A 368 -10.81 -19.57 32.32
CA VAL A 368 -10.92 -21.03 32.20
C VAL A 368 -10.91 -21.69 33.58
N THR A 369 -10.01 -21.25 34.47
CA THR A 369 -9.92 -21.77 35.84
C THR A 369 -11.17 -21.45 36.65
N THR A 370 -11.73 -20.24 36.51
CA THR A 370 -12.99 -19.86 37.15
C THR A 370 -14.11 -20.77 36.67
N HIS A 371 -14.23 -20.97 35.35
CA HIS A 371 -15.22 -21.82 34.74
C HIS A 371 -15.14 -23.27 35.24
N CYS A 372 -13.94 -23.85 35.30
CA CYS A 372 -13.73 -25.21 35.80
C CYS A 372 -14.08 -25.37 37.29
N ASN A 373 -14.15 -24.27 38.05
CA ASN A 373 -14.51 -24.28 39.46
C ASN A 373 -15.99 -23.94 39.72
N GLU A 374 -16.77 -23.57 38.69
CA GLU A 374 -18.20 -23.22 38.84
C GLU A 374 -18.99 -24.33 39.54
N PHE A 375 -18.71 -25.60 39.22
CA PHE A 375 -19.36 -26.76 39.85
C PHE A 375 -19.29 -26.77 41.39
N TRP A 376 -18.15 -26.31 41.94
CA TRP A 376 -17.85 -26.34 43.38
C TRP A 376 -18.35 -25.10 44.13
N THR A 377 -18.83 -24.10 43.41
CA THR A 377 -19.17 -22.77 43.96
C THR A 377 -20.65 -22.49 43.87
N GLY A 378 -21.08 -21.33 44.40
CA GLY A 378 -22.47 -20.87 44.32
C GLY A 378 -22.98 -20.62 42.89
N THR A 379 -22.11 -20.67 41.87
CA THR A 379 -22.51 -20.61 40.46
C THR A 379 -23.33 -21.86 40.07
N ASN A 380 -23.01 -23.02 40.63
CA ASN A 380 -23.83 -24.21 40.53
C ASN A 380 -25.10 -24.09 41.39
N LYS A 381 -26.19 -23.64 40.78
CA LYS A 381 -27.46 -23.35 41.46
C LYS A 381 -28.13 -24.59 42.08
N LEU A 382 -27.95 -25.76 41.48
CA LEU A 382 -28.52 -27.02 41.96
C LEU A 382 -27.63 -27.68 43.03
N GLY A 383 -26.39 -27.22 43.16
CA GLY A 383 -25.41 -27.71 44.13
C GLY A 383 -24.81 -29.06 43.73
N VAL A 384 -23.66 -29.38 44.36
CA VAL A 384 -22.91 -30.62 44.09
C VAL A 384 -23.75 -31.87 44.41
N ASP A 385 -24.53 -31.85 45.50
CA ASP A 385 -25.31 -33.00 45.96
C ASP A 385 -26.40 -33.45 44.97
N TYR A 386 -26.97 -32.50 44.23
CA TYR A 386 -27.92 -32.79 43.16
C TYR A 386 -27.25 -33.65 42.07
N TYR A 387 -26.11 -33.19 41.55
CA TYR A 387 -25.40 -33.89 40.47
C TYR A 387 -24.77 -35.21 40.94
N VAL A 388 -24.38 -35.33 42.21
CA VAL A 388 -23.97 -36.61 42.81
C VAL A 388 -25.15 -37.58 42.85
N THR A 389 -26.36 -37.11 43.14
CA THR A 389 -27.57 -37.94 43.10
C THR A 389 -27.88 -38.39 41.67
N GLU A 390 -27.79 -37.49 40.70
CA GLU A 390 -27.93 -37.80 39.27
C GLU A 390 -26.90 -38.85 38.82
N ALA A 391 -25.63 -38.71 39.22
CA ALA A 391 -24.57 -39.67 38.93
C ALA A 391 -24.88 -41.05 39.50
N ARG A 392 -25.37 -41.15 40.75
CA ARG A 392 -25.77 -42.45 41.35
C ARG A 392 -26.85 -43.14 40.54
N GLN A 393 -27.84 -42.38 40.09
CA GLN A 393 -28.97 -42.91 39.33
C GLN A 393 -28.54 -43.35 37.92
N LYS A 394 -27.82 -42.49 37.19
CA LYS A 394 -27.41 -42.74 35.80
C LYS A 394 -26.31 -43.78 35.67
N MET A 395 -25.39 -43.86 36.63
CA MET A 395 -24.22 -44.75 36.60
C MET A 395 -24.34 -45.96 37.53
N ALA A 396 -25.53 -46.22 38.11
CA ALA A 396 -25.82 -47.36 39.00
C ALA A 396 -24.83 -47.51 40.17
N TRP A 397 -24.43 -46.40 40.78
CA TRP A 397 -23.40 -46.39 41.83
C TRP A 397 -23.95 -46.92 43.17
N THR A 398 -23.34 -47.96 43.74
CA THR A 398 -23.82 -48.66 44.95
C THR A 398 -22.97 -48.43 46.22
N GLY A 399 -21.86 -47.69 46.12
CA GLY A 399 -20.97 -47.39 47.25
C GLY A 399 -21.41 -46.17 48.09
N GLY A 400 -20.66 -45.86 49.15
CA GLY A 400 -20.70 -44.57 49.86
C GLY A 400 -19.59 -43.64 49.34
N GLY A 401 -19.91 -42.38 49.03
CA GLY A 401 -18.97 -41.42 48.43
C GLY A 401 -17.69 -41.26 49.26
N ALA A 402 -16.53 -41.14 48.61
CA ALA A 402 -15.33 -40.66 49.30
C ALA A 402 -15.60 -39.28 49.92
N GLY A 403 -14.92 -38.92 51.00
CA GLY A 403 -15.02 -37.55 51.53
C GLY A 403 -14.52 -36.55 50.49
N LEU A 404 -15.38 -35.63 50.05
CA LEU A 404 -15.00 -34.51 49.20
C LEU A 404 -13.98 -33.63 49.94
N ASN A 405 -12.78 -33.48 49.39
CA ASN A 405 -11.74 -32.59 49.91
C ASN A 405 -11.25 -31.63 48.82
N GLN A 406 -10.50 -30.59 49.21
CA GLN A 406 -10.04 -29.56 48.29
C GLN A 406 -9.08 -30.10 47.22
N ASP A 407 -8.23 -31.07 47.56
CA ASP A 407 -7.30 -31.67 46.60
C ASP A 407 -8.04 -32.42 45.49
N LEU A 408 -9.11 -33.14 45.84
CA LEU A 408 -9.94 -33.84 44.86
C LEU A 408 -10.68 -32.84 43.95
N GLN A 409 -11.26 -31.77 44.50
CA GLN A 409 -11.90 -30.72 43.71
C GLN A 409 -10.90 -30.12 42.71
N LYS A 410 -9.69 -29.77 43.18
CA LYS A 410 -8.63 -29.22 42.35
C LYS A 410 -8.21 -30.18 41.24
N ASN A 411 -8.03 -31.46 41.54
CA ASN A 411 -7.64 -32.46 40.55
C ASN A 411 -8.70 -32.62 39.46
N ILE A 412 -9.98 -32.74 39.83
CA ILE A 412 -11.09 -32.87 38.85
C ILE A 412 -11.20 -31.61 37.99
N SER A 413 -11.11 -30.41 38.58
CA SER A 413 -11.12 -29.15 37.82
C SER A 413 -9.93 -29.04 36.87
N GLN A 414 -8.74 -29.52 37.27
CA GLN A 414 -7.54 -29.53 36.41
C GLN A 414 -7.66 -30.53 35.25
N GLU A 415 -8.25 -31.71 35.48
CA GLU A 415 -8.55 -32.68 34.41
C GLU A 415 -9.43 -32.02 33.32
N ARG A 416 -10.49 -31.31 33.71
CA ARG A 416 -11.36 -30.58 32.76
C ARG A 416 -10.65 -29.40 32.09
N ARG A 417 -9.88 -28.63 32.85
CA ARG A 417 -9.07 -27.53 32.30
C ARG A 417 -8.16 -28.04 31.18
N SER A 418 -7.52 -29.19 31.38
CA SER A 418 -6.71 -29.83 30.33
C SER A 418 -7.52 -30.20 29.09
N ILE A 419 -8.73 -30.74 29.24
CA ILE A 419 -9.62 -31.06 28.10
C ILE A 419 -9.97 -29.79 27.31
N LEU A 420 -10.34 -28.71 28.00
CA LEU A 420 -10.67 -27.44 27.33
C LEU A 420 -9.49 -26.92 26.52
N TYR A 421 -8.29 -26.90 27.10
CA TYR A 421 -7.08 -26.41 26.43
C TYR A 421 -6.58 -27.30 25.29
N ASN A 422 -6.84 -28.61 25.34
CA ASN A 422 -6.37 -29.54 24.31
C ASN A 422 -7.38 -29.73 23.17
N ASP A 423 -8.68 -29.71 23.47
CA ASP A 423 -9.71 -30.21 22.54
C ASP A 423 -10.68 -29.12 22.07
N VAL A 424 -10.87 -28.04 22.84
CA VAL A 424 -11.88 -27.00 22.53
C VAL A 424 -11.23 -25.68 22.14
N LEU A 425 -10.39 -25.13 23.01
CA LEU A 425 -9.81 -23.80 22.85
C LEU A 425 -8.87 -23.66 21.65
N PRO A 426 -8.13 -24.69 21.18
CA PRO A 426 -7.32 -24.55 19.97
C PRO A 426 -8.14 -24.19 18.74
N GLY A 427 -9.34 -24.76 18.58
CA GLY A 427 -10.27 -24.41 17.50
C GLY A 427 -10.78 -22.97 17.61
N VAL A 428 -11.09 -22.54 18.83
CA VAL A 428 -11.51 -21.16 19.13
C VAL A 428 -10.42 -20.15 18.79
N PHE A 429 -9.18 -20.38 19.25
CA PHE A 429 -8.05 -19.50 18.96
C PHE A 429 -7.70 -19.47 17.47
N ARG A 430 -7.84 -20.61 16.77
CA ARG A 430 -7.71 -20.66 15.31
C ARG A 430 -8.73 -19.75 14.62
N GLN A 431 -10.00 -19.79 15.03
CA GLN A 431 -11.03 -18.90 14.48
C GLN A 431 -10.78 -17.42 14.79
N ILE A 432 -10.32 -17.11 16.01
CA ILE A 432 -9.90 -15.75 16.36
C ILE A 432 -8.78 -15.27 15.43
N ALA A 433 -7.75 -16.10 15.21
CA ALA A 433 -6.65 -15.78 14.31
C ALA A 433 -7.14 -15.56 12.86
N LEU A 434 -8.02 -16.42 12.34
CA LEU A 434 -8.60 -16.28 11.01
C LEU A 434 -9.40 -14.99 10.88
N ARG A 435 -10.23 -14.65 11.88
CA ARG A 435 -11.01 -13.41 11.91
C ARG A 435 -10.12 -12.19 11.80
N ILE A 436 -9.08 -12.13 12.62
CA ILE A 436 -8.11 -11.04 12.63
C ILE A 436 -7.33 -10.99 11.30
N ASN A 437 -6.97 -12.15 10.73
CA ASN A 437 -6.28 -12.19 9.44
C ASN A 437 -7.15 -11.63 8.31
N MET A 438 -8.43 -11.95 8.28
CA MET A 438 -9.39 -11.42 7.32
C MET A 438 -9.51 -9.89 7.40
N GLU A 439 -9.42 -9.31 8.60
CA GLU A 439 -9.35 -7.85 8.77
C GLU A 439 -8.05 -7.27 8.18
N ASN A 440 -6.92 -7.97 8.30
CA ASN A 440 -5.66 -7.57 7.67
C ASN A 440 -5.70 -7.71 6.14
N GLU A 441 -6.31 -8.78 5.63
CA GLU A 441 -6.53 -8.99 4.20
C GLU A 441 -7.39 -7.85 3.60
N THR A 442 -8.36 -7.34 4.35
CA THR A 442 -9.16 -6.18 3.94
C THR A 442 -8.30 -4.92 3.81
N LYS A 443 -7.36 -4.69 4.72
CA LYS A 443 -6.41 -3.56 4.64
C LYS A 443 -5.45 -3.73 3.47
N LEU A 444 -4.90 -4.93 3.29
CA LEU A 444 -4.03 -5.29 2.17
C LEU A 444 -4.74 -5.03 0.83
N ARG A 445 -6.02 -5.40 0.72
CA ARG A 445 -6.87 -5.11 -0.45
C ARG A 445 -7.06 -3.63 -0.71
N ALA A 446 -7.25 -2.83 0.33
CA ALA A 446 -7.39 -1.39 0.17
C ALA A 446 -6.11 -0.80 -0.44
N GLU A 447 -4.93 -1.27 -0.03
CA GLU A 447 -3.64 -0.84 -0.61
C GLU A 447 -3.45 -1.32 -2.05
N TYR A 448 -3.74 -2.58 -2.33
CA TYR A 448 -3.74 -3.13 -3.69
C TYR A 448 -4.72 -2.40 -4.61
N LYS A 449 -5.94 -2.11 -4.13
CA LYS A 449 -6.93 -1.31 -4.85
C LYS A 449 -6.43 0.11 -5.09
N ALA A 450 -5.83 0.76 -4.10
CA ALA A 450 -5.27 2.09 -4.27
C ALA A 450 -4.14 2.12 -5.31
N LEU A 451 -3.29 1.07 -5.33
CA LEU A 451 -2.26 0.90 -6.34
C LEU A 451 -2.86 0.65 -7.73
N SER A 452 -3.84 -0.24 -7.85
CA SER A 452 -4.57 -0.47 -9.10
C SER A 452 -5.24 0.81 -9.62
N ASP A 453 -6.00 1.51 -8.77
CA ASP A 453 -6.67 2.76 -9.12
C ASP A 453 -5.66 3.81 -9.59
N TYR A 454 -4.48 3.87 -8.97
CA TYR A 454 -3.38 4.73 -9.40
C TYR A 454 -2.82 4.31 -10.76
N LEU A 455 -2.55 3.03 -10.96
CA LEU A 455 -2.01 2.49 -12.20
C LEU A 455 -3.00 2.59 -13.38
N ASN A 456 -4.30 2.55 -13.09
CA ASN A 456 -5.37 2.71 -14.06
C ASN A 456 -5.65 4.19 -14.42
N LYS A 457 -4.99 5.16 -13.77
CA LYS A 457 -5.18 6.57 -14.10
C LYS A 457 -4.79 6.83 -15.57
N PRO A 458 -5.69 7.43 -16.37
CA PRO A 458 -5.33 7.85 -17.70
C PRO A 458 -4.36 9.03 -17.62
N ILE A 459 -3.32 8.98 -18.44
CA ILE A 459 -2.38 10.07 -18.67
C ILE A 459 -2.63 10.59 -20.07
N SER A 460 -2.97 11.88 -20.15
CA SER A 460 -3.06 12.57 -21.43
C SER A 460 -1.65 12.82 -21.95
N PHE A 461 -1.39 12.53 -23.21
CA PHE A 461 -0.10 12.80 -23.85
C PHE A 461 -0.33 13.70 -25.06
N SER A 462 0.26 14.89 -25.04
CA SER A 462 0.14 15.89 -26.10
C SER A 462 1.51 16.37 -26.56
N VAL A 463 1.67 16.48 -27.87
CA VAL A 463 2.83 17.12 -28.50
C VAL A 463 2.33 18.18 -29.45
N THR A 464 2.87 19.39 -29.34
CA THR A 464 2.55 20.53 -30.18
C THR A 464 3.79 20.99 -30.94
N ASP A 465 3.74 20.91 -32.27
CA ASP A 465 4.71 21.51 -33.17
C ASP A 465 4.09 22.77 -33.80
N THR A 466 4.43 23.94 -33.25
CA THR A 466 3.84 25.22 -33.68
C THR A 466 4.20 25.57 -35.13
N LYS A 467 5.38 25.10 -35.59
CA LYS A 467 5.89 25.30 -36.95
C LYS A 467 5.33 24.30 -37.96
N LYS A 468 4.66 23.23 -37.49
CA LYS A 468 4.08 22.16 -38.31
C LYS A 468 5.11 21.42 -39.17
N THR A 469 6.36 21.40 -38.74
CA THR A 469 7.48 20.69 -39.35
C THR A 469 7.18 19.20 -39.51
N TYR A 470 6.56 18.60 -38.50
CA TYR A 470 6.27 17.17 -38.42
C TYR A 470 4.82 16.82 -38.79
N ALA A 471 4.06 17.72 -39.43
CA ALA A 471 2.71 17.40 -39.89
C ALA A 471 2.70 16.10 -40.74
N LYS A 472 1.74 15.21 -40.47
CA LYS A 472 1.59 13.87 -41.12
C LYS A 472 2.72 12.88 -40.87
N HIS A 473 3.77 13.24 -40.13
CA HIS A 473 4.83 12.32 -39.78
C HIS A 473 4.30 11.19 -38.90
N GLN A 474 4.93 10.02 -39.02
CA GLN A 474 4.58 8.87 -38.20
C GLN A 474 5.30 8.98 -36.87
N VAL A 475 4.72 8.42 -35.81
CA VAL A 475 5.32 8.38 -34.49
C VAL A 475 5.24 7.00 -33.87
N ARG A 476 6.27 6.65 -33.10
CA ARG A 476 6.33 5.44 -32.29
C ARG A 476 6.87 5.77 -30.90
N PHE A 477 6.20 5.28 -29.87
CA PHE A 477 6.74 5.28 -28.52
C PHE A 477 7.82 4.21 -28.41
N SER A 478 8.94 4.51 -27.75
CA SER A 478 10.07 3.58 -27.61
C SER A 478 10.77 3.70 -26.23
N PRO A 479 11.46 2.65 -25.75
CA PRO A 479 11.46 1.28 -26.28
C PRO A 479 10.15 0.54 -25.98
N LEU A 480 9.77 -0.40 -26.84
CA LEU A 480 8.65 -1.31 -26.62
C LEU A 480 9.20 -2.73 -26.37
N ASN A 481 8.62 -3.43 -25.40
CA ASN A 481 8.93 -4.84 -25.16
C ASN A 481 8.05 -5.78 -26.00
N ASP A 482 8.25 -7.09 -25.84
CA ASP A 482 7.50 -8.15 -26.52
C ASP A 482 6.02 -8.26 -26.11
N LYS A 483 5.66 -7.71 -24.93
CA LYS A 483 4.27 -7.62 -24.46
C LYS A 483 3.48 -6.48 -25.11
N ALA A 484 4.15 -5.52 -25.76
CA ALA A 484 3.50 -4.36 -26.35
C ALA A 484 2.81 -4.68 -27.68
N GLU A 485 1.53 -4.32 -27.82
CA GLU A 485 0.88 -4.31 -29.14
C GLU A 485 1.36 -3.09 -29.95
N ILE A 486 2.36 -3.27 -30.84
CA ILE A 486 3.04 -2.17 -31.57
C ILE A 486 2.07 -1.20 -32.27
N ALA A 487 1.00 -1.72 -32.88
CA ALA A 487 -0.02 -0.90 -33.53
C ALA A 487 -0.74 0.04 -32.53
N ASN A 488 -0.87 -0.39 -31.28
CA ASN A 488 -1.38 0.42 -30.19
C ASN A 488 -0.34 1.39 -29.64
N TRP A 489 0.93 1.36 -30.03
CA TRP A 489 1.96 2.31 -29.55
C TRP A 489 2.54 3.19 -30.68
N THR A 490 1.80 3.26 -31.79
CA THR A 490 2.13 4.09 -32.96
C THR A 490 1.01 5.06 -33.27
N GLY A 491 1.32 6.10 -34.05
CA GLY A 491 0.37 7.14 -34.44
C GLY A 491 0.91 8.04 -35.54
N LYS A 492 0.21 9.15 -35.80
CA LYS A 492 0.66 10.20 -36.73
C LYS A 492 0.34 11.59 -36.18
N PHE A 493 1.21 12.54 -36.47
CA PHE A 493 0.89 13.96 -36.30
C PHE A 493 -0.26 14.35 -37.23
N LYS A 494 -1.17 15.18 -36.73
CA LYS A 494 -2.24 15.79 -37.51
C LYS A 494 -1.69 16.90 -38.41
N ASP A 495 -2.53 17.35 -39.33
CA ASP A 495 -2.20 18.45 -40.26
C ASP A 495 -1.96 19.79 -39.56
N ASP A 496 -2.47 19.95 -38.34
CA ASP A 496 -2.30 21.15 -37.52
C ASP A 496 -1.00 21.16 -36.70
N GLY A 497 -0.17 20.11 -36.79
CA GLY A 497 1.07 19.97 -36.03
C GLY A 497 0.88 19.37 -34.63
N THR A 498 -0.32 18.86 -34.31
CA THR A 498 -0.60 18.24 -33.00
C THR A 498 -0.59 16.73 -33.04
N LEU A 499 -0.16 16.12 -31.93
CA LEU A 499 -0.31 14.70 -31.63
C LEU A 499 -0.94 14.59 -30.24
N ASN A 500 -2.12 13.97 -30.14
CA ASN A 500 -2.79 13.73 -28.87
C ASN A 500 -3.13 12.26 -28.72
N THR A 501 -2.82 11.68 -27.57
CA THR A 501 -3.22 10.31 -27.21
C THR A 501 -3.37 10.20 -25.70
N ALA A 502 -3.70 9.01 -25.21
CA ALA A 502 -3.70 8.72 -23.79
C ALA A 502 -3.30 7.26 -23.54
N PHE A 503 -2.74 7.00 -22.38
CA PHE A 503 -2.43 5.65 -21.89
C PHE A 503 -2.64 5.59 -20.38
N THR A 504 -2.87 4.39 -19.84
CA THR A 504 -2.81 4.17 -18.39
C THR A 504 -1.37 4.00 -17.96
N VAL A 505 -1.04 4.32 -16.70
CA VAL A 505 0.29 4.03 -16.13
C VAL A 505 0.59 2.52 -16.24
N TYR A 506 -0.41 1.68 -15.99
CA TYR A 506 -0.32 0.23 -16.15
C TYR A 506 0.03 -0.18 -17.57
N GLY A 507 -0.74 0.28 -18.58
CA GLY A 507 -0.48 -0.05 -19.97
C GLY A 507 0.92 0.38 -20.41
N HIS A 508 1.37 1.54 -19.94
CA HIS A 508 2.73 2.04 -20.14
C HIS A 508 3.82 1.14 -19.54
N MET A 509 3.63 0.65 -18.31
CA MET A 509 4.56 -0.28 -17.67
C MET A 509 4.61 -1.63 -18.40
N VAL A 510 3.44 -2.20 -18.74
CA VAL A 510 3.34 -3.48 -19.46
C VAL A 510 4.05 -3.42 -20.80
N ALA A 511 3.97 -2.29 -21.50
CA ALA A 511 4.60 -2.08 -22.81
C ALA A 511 6.12 -1.83 -22.75
N GLY A 512 6.73 -1.78 -21.57
CA GLY A 512 8.17 -1.61 -21.40
C GLY A 512 8.62 -0.22 -20.95
N SER A 513 7.71 0.60 -20.43
CA SER A 513 7.99 1.93 -19.87
C SER A 513 8.71 2.86 -20.86
N THR A 514 8.07 3.09 -22.00
CA THR A 514 8.60 3.95 -23.07
C THR A 514 8.98 5.34 -22.53
N ASN A 515 10.15 5.85 -22.89
CA ASN A 515 10.63 7.17 -22.46
C ASN A 515 10.99 8.07 -23.64
N LYS A 516 10.73 7.59 -24.86
CA LYS A 516 11.06 8.26 -26.11
C LYS A 516 9.87 8.27 -27.04
N LEU A 517 9.72 9.37 -27.77
CA LEU A 517 8.83 9.49 -28.92
C LEU A 517 9.71 9.68 -30.16
N ASP A 518 9.76 8.64 -30.98
CA ASP A 518 10.46 8.65 -32.25
C ASP A 518 9.52 9.14 -33.36
N ILE A 519 9.95 10.15 -34.10
CA ILE A 519 9.25 10.74 -35.24
C ILE A 519 9.92 10.23 -36.52
N TYR A 520 9.13 9.71 -37.45
CA TYR A 520 9.57 9.17 -38.73
C TYR A 520 8.91 9.91 -39.89
N ALA A 521 9.54 9.88 -41.06
CA ALA A 521 8.95 10.44 -42.27
C ALA A 521 7.56 9.83 -42.59
N PRO A 522 6.66 10.55 -43.27
CA PRO A 522 5.27 10.11 -43.50
C PRO A 522 5.10 8.74 -44.16
N ASP A 523 6.08 8.28 -44.92
CA ASP A 523 6.14 7.03 -45.69
C ASP A 523 7.25 6.06 -45.24
N ALA A 524 7.90 6.35 -44.10
CA ALA A 524 8.95 5.50 -43.54
C ALA A 524 8.46 4.10 -43.17
N ASP A 525 9.32 3.11 -43.36
CA ASP A 525 9.21 1.79 -42.76
C ASP A 525 9.83 1.83 -41.36
N MET A 526 9.01 2.00 -40.32
CA MET A 526 9.47 2.18 -38.92
C MET A 526 10.30 0.99 -38.38
N GLU A 527 10.33 -0.16 -39.06
CA GLU A 527 11.19 -1.30 -38.70
C GLU A 527 12.59 -1.22 -39.30
N LYS A 528 12.80 -0.39 -40.33
CA LYS A 528 14.07 -0.31 -41.08
C LYS A 528 14.69 1.08 -41.11
N ASP A 529 13.85 2.10 -41.17
CA ASP A 529 14.29 3.48 -41.32
C ASP A 529 14.59 4.11 -39.95
N GLU A 530 15.57 5.02 -39.89
CA GLU A 530 15.90 5.75 -38.67
C GLU A 530 14.91 6.91 -38.43
N PRO A 531 14.61 7.25 -37.16
CA PRO A 531 13.77 8.40 -36.85
C PRO A 531 14.44 9.70 -37.27
N VAL A 532 13.63 10.63 -37.80
CA VAL A 532 14.08 12.00 -38.15
C VAL A 532 14.27 12.87 -36.91
N LYS A 533 13.59 12.54 -35.80
CA LYS A 533 13.73 13.19 -34.50
C LYS A 533 13.32 12.21 -33.41
N THR A 534 14.06 12.20 -32.31
CA THR A 534 13.66 11.51 -31.07
C THR A 534 13.49 12.54 -29.97
N ILE A 535 12.41 12.42 -29.22
CA ILE A 535 12.07 13.28 -28.09
C ILE A 535 12.07 12.41 -26.84
N GLU A 536 12.85 12.80 -25.83
CA GLU A 536 12.82 12.15 -24.53
C GLU A 536 11.75 12.79 -23.65
N PHE A 537 11.04 11.99 -22.86
CA PHE A 537 10.03 12.48 -21.93
C PHE A 537 9.99 11.64 -20.66
N LYS A 538 9.47 12.25 -19.59
CA LYS A 538 9.09 11.57 -18.35
C LYS A 538 7.58 11.58 -18.20
N VAL A 539 7.05 10.47 -17.72
CA VAL A 539 5.64 10.31 -17.42
C VAL A 539 5.37 10.83 -16.02
N THR A 540 4.54 11.88 -15.96
CA THR A 540 3.99 12.48 -14.72
C THR A 540 2.48 12.64 -14.88
N PRO A 541 1.64 11.99 -14.06
CA PRO A 541 0.20 12.24 -14.08
C PRO A 541 -0.12 13.71 -13.71
N PRO A 542 -1.19 14.31 -14.25
CA PRO A 542 -2.21 13.71 -15.11
C PRO A 542 -1.90 13.79 -16.61
N ALA A 543 -0.85 14.51 -17.01
CA ALA A 543 -0.55 14.75 -18.42
C ALA A 543 0.95 14.94 -18.68
N VAL A 544 1.37 14.55 -19.87
CA VAL A 544 2.67 14.88 -20.46
C VAL A 544 2.41 15.80 -21.65
N GLU A 545 2.95 17.02 -21.57
CA GLU A 545 2.80 18.04 -22.60
C GLU A 545 4.19 18.42 -23.12
N ILE A 546 4.37 18.32 -24.44
CA ILE A 546 5.65 18.61 -25.10
C ILE A 546 5.42 19.66 -26.18
N GLU A 547 6.19 20.74 -26.13
CA GLU A 547 6.21 21.79 -27.15
C GLU A 547 7.51 21.70 -27.94
N LEU A 548 7.40 21.52 -29.27
CA LEU A 548 8.54 21.40 -30.18
C LEU A 548 8.96 22.76 -30.72
N ASP A 549 9.27 23.68 -29.80
CA ASP A 549 9.84 24.99 -30.11
C ASP A 549 11.30 25.02 -29.65
N GLU A 550 12.23 25.24 -30.59
CA GLU A 550 13.65 25.46 -30.28
C GLU A 550 13.79 26.72 -29.39
N LYS A 551 13.98 26.51 -28.08
CA LYS A 551 14.30 27.59 -27.14
C LYS A 551 15.81 27.74 -27.07
N LEU A 552 16.29 28.91 -27.48
CA LEU A 552 17.68 29.30 -27.26
C LEU A 552 17.94 29.40 -25.76
N THR A 553 18.97 28.73 -25.26
CA THR A 553 19.33 28.76 -23.84
C THR A 553 20.76 29.23 -23.62
N LEU A 554 20.98 29.94 -22.51
CA LEU A 554 22.29 30.34 -22.03
C LEU A 554 22.62 29.51 -20.79
N VAL A 555 23.69 28.72 -20.82
CA VAL A 555 24.07 27.84 -19.69
C VAL A 555 25.33 28.38 -19.02
N PHE A 556 25.30 28.55 -17.70
CA PHE A 556 26.43 29.06 -16.94
C PHE A 556 27.65 28.14 -17.08
N ASN A 557 28.80 28.72 -17.40
CA ASN A 557 30.06 27.98 -17.60
C ASN A 557 31.23 28.58 -16.81
N GLY A 558 31.00 29.29 -15.71
CA GLY A 558 32.03 29.61 -14.70
C GLY A 558 33.26 30.38 -15.19
N VAL A 559 34.19 29.67 -15.84
CA VAL A 559 35.37 30.17 -16.55
C VAL A 559 35.61 29.30 -17.80
N ALA A 560 35.93 29.94 -18.92
CA ALA A 560 36.34 29.33 -20.20
C ALA A 560 37.20 28.06 -20.08
N GLY A 561 36.56 26.89 -20.19
CA GLY A 561 37.21 25.60 -20.47
C GLY A 561 37.26 24.56 -19.36
N GLN A 562 36.52 24.68 -18.25
CA GLN A 562 36.42 23.62 -17.23
C GLN A 562 34.99 23.11 -17.07
N VAL A 563 34.78 21.81 -17.33
CA VAL A 563 33.47 21.13 -17.25
C VAL A 563 33.03 20.91 -15.78
N ASP A 564 33.96 20.98 -14.82
CA ASP A 564 33.73 20.75 -13.38
C ASP A 564 34.07 22.00 -12.54
N TYR A 565 33.62 23.19 -12.97
CA TYR A 565 33.87 24.42 -12.24
C TYR A 565 33.00 24.50 -10.96
N ILE A 566 33.65 24.68 -9.81
CA ILE A 566 33.00 24.96 -8.51
C ILE A 566 33.35 26.41 -8.14
N PRO A 567 32.35 27.30 -7.97
CA PRO A 567 32.59 28.67 -7.52
C PRO A 567 33.43 28.71 -6.25
N GLU A 568 34.48 29.53 -6.25
CA GLU A 568 35.32 29.75 -5.08
C GLU A 568 34.81 30.94 -4.28
N TYR A 569 34.22 31.92 -4.97
CA TYR A 569 33.72 33.16 -4.38
C TYR A 569 32.20 33.32 -4.50
N GLU A 570 31.62 34.12 -3.60
CA GLU A 570 30.16 34.38 -3.54
C GLU A 570 29.60 35.00 -4.83
N TYR A 571 30.34 35.91 -5.49
CA TYR A 571 29.84 36.53 -6.72
C TYR A 571 29.70 35.51 -7.85
N GLU A 572 30.65 34.58 -7.99
CA GLU A 572 30.63 33.49 -8.99
C GLU A 572 29.45 32.53 -8.76
N ALA A 573 29.03 32.37 -7.50
CA ALA A 573 27.91 31.52 -7.14
C ALA A 573 26.58 31.99 -7.74
N ILE A 574 26.41 33.29 -8.01
CA ILE A 574 25.16 33.80 -8.61
C ILE A 574 24.91 33.18 -9.98
N GLY A 575 25.90 33.19 -10.85
CA GLY A 575 25.77 32.57 -12.18
C GLY A 575 25.48 31.08 -12.09
N TRP A 576 26.12 30.37 -11.15
CA TRP A 576 25.85 28.95 -10.89
C TRP A 576 24.43 28.72 -10.36
N LEU A 577 23.95 29.57 -9.46
CA LEU A 577 22.61 29.47 -8.88
C LEU A 577 21.53 29.70 -9.95
N LEU A 578 21.73 30.67 -10.84
CA LEU A 578 20.86 30.89 -12.01
C LEU A 578 20.90 29.70 -12.98
N GLY A 579 22.08 29.12 -13.22
CA GLY A 579 22.24 27.91 -14.04
C GLY A 579 21.94 28.16 -15.52
N THR A 580 20.68 28.05 -15.94
CA THR A 580 20.25 28.22 -17.33
C THR A 580 19.29 29.39 -17.47
N ILE A 581 19.54 30.26 -18.45
CA ILE A 581 18.67 31.36 -18.85
C ILE A 581 17.99 31.01 -20.17
N GLU A 582 16.65 30.98 -20.20
CA GLU A 582 15.88 30.77 -21.44
C GLU A 582 15.66 32.09 -22.18
N ILE A 583 15.81 32.04 -23.51
CA ILE A 583 15.51 33.15 -24.42
C ILE A 583 14.33 32.73 -25.29
N GLY A 584 13.26 33.53 -25.24
CA GLY A 584 12.09 33.36 -26.09
C GLY A 584 12.44 33.53 -27.58
N ALA A 585 11.60 32.98 -28.46
CA ALA A 585 11.82 33.05 -29.91
C ALA A 585 11.88 34.48 -30.47
N ASP A 586 11.34 35.46 -29.74
CA ASP A 586 11.38 36.90 -30.04
C ASP A 586 12.60 37.63 -29.45
N GLY A 587 13.48 36.90 -28.74
CA GLY A 587 14.62 37.43 -28.02
C GLY A 587 14.30 37.87 -26.58
N THR A 588 13.06 37.73 -26.10
CA THR A 588 12.69 38.15 -24.74
C THR A 588 13.29 37.20 -23.70
N ILE A 589 13.86 37.76 -22.64
CA ILE A 589 14.27 37.05 -21.42
C ILE A 589 13.27 37.41 -20.33
N ASN A 590 12.57 36.42 -19.77
CA ASN A 590 11.69 36.62 -18.63
C ASN A 590 11.62 35.34 -17.81
N GLN A 591 12.47 35.24 -16.80
CA GLN A 591 12.63 34.03 -16.02
C GLN A 591 12.63 34.33 -14.52
N THR A 592 12.03 33.43 -13.76
CA THR A 592 12.01 33.47 -12.29
C THR A 592 12.51 32.14 -11.77
N TYR A 593 13.38 32.20 -10.77
CA TYR A 593 13.96 31.05 -10.09
C TYR A 593 13.42 31.00 -8.66
N GLY A 594 12.85 29.86 -8.30
CA GLY A 594 12.45 29.57 -6.92
C GLY A 594 13.66 29.32 -6.01
N GLY A 595 13.42 29.37 -4.70
CA GLY A 595 14.44 29.07 -3.71
C GLY A 595 14.76 27.59 -3.56
N GLY A 596 15.80 27.29 -2.77
CA GLY A 596 16.16 25.93 -2.34
C GLY A 596 17.40 25.33 -3.02
N LYS A 597 17.93 25.98 -4.07
CA LYS A 597 19.22 25.60 -4.64
C LYS A 597 20.35 26.09 -3.72
N SER A 598 21.19 25.16 -3.24
CA SER A 598 22.29 25.47 -2.33
C SER A 598 23.65 25.06 -2.92
N LEU A 599 24.68 25.84 -2.57
CA LEU A 599 26.07 25.59 -2.92
C LEU A 599 26.94 25.78 -1.69
N LYS A 600 27.87 24.85 -1.45
CA LYS A 600 28.88 24.99 -0.42
C LYS A 600 30.16 25.56 -1.03
N LEU A 601 30.57 26.75 -0.60
CA LEU A 601 31.81 27.40 -0.99
C LEU A 601 33.00 26.78 -0.23
N LYS A 602 34.16 26.78 -0.89
CA LYS A 602 35.43 26.35 -0.28
C LYS A 602 36.04 27.42 0.62
N GLU A 603 35.83 28.70 0.31
CA GLU A 603 36.35 29.82 1.10
C GLU A 603 35.49 30.06 2.36
N THR A 604 36.15 30.41 3.46
CA THR A 604 35.55 30.76 4.74
C THR A 604 35.64 32.26 4.96
N TRP A 605 34.56 32.92 5.37
CA TRP A 605 34.61 34.33 5.76
C TRP A 605 35.18 34.53 7.16
N LEU A 606 35.23 33.44 7.95
CA LEU A 606 35.91 33.39 9.24
C LEU A 606 37.44 33.39 9.05
N LEU A 607 38.05 34.58 9.01
CA LEU A 607 39.50 34.76 8.86
C LEU A 607 40.29 34.01 9.95
N GLY A 608 41.10 33.03 9.55
CA GLY A 608 42.13 32.41 10.40
C GLY A 608 41.69 31.23 11.28
N LYS A 609 40.50 30.66 11.08
CA LYS A 609 40.04 29.42 11.75
C LYS A 609 39.80 28.31 10.71
N ASP A 610 39.94 27.04 11.10
CA ASP A 610 39.61 25.85 10.29
C ASP A 610 38.07 25.77 10.09
N GLY A 611 37.51 26.67 9.28
CA GLY A 611 36.08 26.73 8.97
C GLY A 611 35.68 25.63 7.98
N SER A 612 34.45 25.14 8.09
CA SER A 612 33.95 24.06 7.23
C SER A 612 33.47 24.52 5.85
N GLY A 613 33.65 25.80 5.50
CA GLY A 613 33.16 26.46 4.28
C GLY A 613 31.75 27.04 4.45
N ALA A 614 31.41 28.09 3.68
CA ALA A 614 30.10 28.74 3.76
C ALA A 614 29.05 28.08 2.86
N THR A 615 27.79 28.01 3.30
CA THR A 615 26.68 27.52 2.46
C THR A 615 25.85 28.69 1.95
N ILE A 616 25.76 28.83 0.63
CA ILE A 616 24.88 29.79 -0.04
C ILE A 616 23.62 29.06 -0.50
N THR A 617 22.44 29.65 -0.26
CA THR A 617 21.15 29.12 -0.69
C THR A 617 20.35 30.20 -1.40
N LEU A 618 20.01 29.98 -2.67
CA LEU A 618 19.11 30.86 -3.40
C LEU A 618 17.74 30.89 -2.73
N THR A 619 17.22 32.10 -2.50
CA THR A 619 15.84 32.30 -2.01
C THR A 619 14.91 32.56 -3.17
N GLU A 620 15.31 33.44 -4.09
CA GLU A 620 14.59 33.74 -5.33
C GLU A 620 15.51 34.50 -6.28
N ALA A 621 15.27 34.40 -7.57
CA ALA A 621 15.84 35.31 -8.55
C ALA A 621 14.87 35.62 -9.69
N THR A 622 15.04 36.76 -10.33
CA THR A 622 14.32 37.15 -11.54
C THR A 622 15.29 37.78 -12.53
N VAL A 623 15.25 37.31 -13.78
CA VAL A 623 16.03 37.83 -14.90
C VAL A 623 15.05 38.27 -15.98
N GLN A 624 15.09 39.55 -16.33
CA GLN A 624 14.22 40.14 -17.35
C GLN A 624 15.04 40.96 -18.32
N GLY A 625 14.80 40.84 -19.62
CA GLY A 625 15.60 41.55 -20.62
C GLY A 625 15.29 41.15 -22.05
N ASN A 626 16.19 41.53 -22.95
CA ASN A 626 16.13 41.13 -24.35
C ASN A 626 17.52 40.74 -24.85
N TYR A 627 17.57 39.77 -25.76
CA TYR A 627 18.76 39.27 -26.43
C TYR A 627 18.56 39.27 -27.95
N ASP A 628 19.50 39.91 -28.66
CA ASP A 628 19.57 39.91 -30.12
C ASP A 628 20.55 38.80 -30.55
N ALA A 629 20.00 37.68 -31.04
CA ALA A 629 20.79 36.52 -31.45
C ALA A 629 21.71 36.80 -32.65
N VAL A 630 21.38 37.78 -33.51
CA VAL A 630 22.22 38.16 -34.65
C VAL A 630 23.46 38.93 -34.19
N ARG A 631 23.28 39.82 -33.20
CA ARG A 631 24.37 40.62 -32.62
C ARG A 631 25.09 39.95 -31.46
N GLN A 632 24.53 38.86 -30.94
CA GLN A 632 24.96 38.19 -29.70
C GLN A 632 25.09 39.17 -28.53
N SER A 633 24.12 40.09 -28.42
CA SER A 633 24.13 41.16 -27.43
C SER A 633 22.74 41.39 -26.85
N GLY A 634 22.67 41.85 -25.61
CA GLY A 634 21.40 42.04 -24.92
C GLY A 634 21.55 42.91 -23.69
N LYS A 635 20.43 43.21 -23.04
CA LYS A 635 20.41 43.95 -21.78
C LYS A 635 19.15 43.67 -20.98
N GLY A 636 19.21 43.90 -19.68
CA GLY A 636 18.08 43.65 -18.81
C GLY A 636 18.30 44.04 -17.35
N THR A 637 17.46 43.49 -16.49
CA THR A 637 17.50 43.62 -15.04
C THR A 637 17.56 42.27 -14.38
N LEU A 638 18.35 42.18 -13.33
CA LEU A 638 18.56 41.02 -12.48
C LEU A 638 18.16 41.39 -11.06
N SER A 639 17.33 40.57 -10.42
CA SER A 639 17.07 40.63 -8.98
C SER A 639 17.38 39.26 -8.40
N VAL A 640 18.26 39.17 -7.42
CA VAL A 640 18.65 37.90 -6.78
C VAL A 640 18.63 38.09 -5.27
N SER A 641 17.99 37.18 -4.56
CA SER A 641 18.03 37.10 -3.10
C SER A 641 18.55 35.73 -2.69
N TRP A 642 19.54 35.70 -1.80
CA TRP A 642 20.11 34.46 -1.26
C TRP A 642 20.39 34.58 0.23
N LYS A 643 20.54 33.41 0.86
CA LYS A 643 21.02 33.27 2.23
C LYS A 643 22.43 32.73 2.21
N PHE A 644 23.26 33.24 3.09
CA PHE A 644 24.61 32.77 3.36
C PHE A 644 24.66 32.37 4.83
N LEU A 645 25.07 31.12 5.08
CA LEU A 645 25.18 30.56 6.41
C LEU A 645 26.58 29.98 6.62
N GLU A 646 27.29 30.48 7.62
CA GLU A 646 28.56 29.94 8.08
C GLU A 646 28.55 29.89 9.61
N GLU A 647 28.91 28.75 10.18
CA GLU A 647 28.98 28.53 11.63
C GLU A 647 30.24 27.73 12.00
N GLY A 648 30.82 28.03 13.16
CA GLY A 648 32.03 27.38 13.65
C GLY A 648 32.32 27.67 15.13
N GLY A 649 33.22 26.90 15.71
CA GLY A 649 33.58 27.01 17.13
C GLY A 649 32.59 26.34 18.09
N THR A 650 32.90 26.35 19.39
CA THR A 650 32.04 25.81 20.46
C THR A 650 32.20 26.64 21.74
N GLY A 651 31.20 26.61 22.62
CA GLY A 651 31.26 27.36 23.89
C GLY A 651 31.27 28.89 23.67
N LEU A 652 32.16 29.60 24.37
CA LEU A 652 32.32 31.05 24.20
C LEU A 652 32.98 31.43 22.87
N GLU A 653 33.64 30.49 22.18
CA GLU A 653 34.29 30.72 20.88
C GLU A 653 33.35 30.43 19.69
N TYR A 654 32.06 30.18 19.98
CA TYR A 654 31.05 29.95 18.95
C TYR A 654 30.81 31.21 18.12
N GLU A 655 30.84 31.08 16.81
CA GLU A 655 30.59 32.16 15.85
C GLU A 655 29.65 31.66 14.76
N LYS A 656 28.65 32.48 14.42
CA LYS A 656 27.72 32.22 13.33
C LYS A 656 27.39 33.50 12.58
N TYR A 657 27.48 33.43 11.26
CA TYR A 657 27.00 34.43 10.33
C TYR A 657 25.78 33.89 9.58
N ASP A 658 24.62 34.52 9.80
CA ASP A 658 23.38 34.29 9.04
C ASP A 658 23.09 35.57 8.27
N ILE A 659 23.39 35.55 6.97
CA ILE A 659 23.31 36.73 6.10
C ILE A 659 22.21 36.50 5.08
N LYS A 660 21.25 37.42 5.02
CA LYS A 660 20.32 37.51 3.90
C LYS A 660 20.75 38.64 3.00
N ARG A 661 20.94 38.34 1.72
CA ARG A 661 21.41 39.31 0.74
C ARG A 661 20.44 39.45 -0.41
N THR A 662 20.22 40.69 -0.84
CA THR A 662 19.43 41.03 -2.03
C THR A 662 20.28 41.91 -2.94
N PHE A 663 20.38 41.52 -4.20
CA PHE A 663 21.11 42.23 -5.26
C PHE A 663 20.14 42.57 -6.38
N ASN A 664 20.03 43.87 -6.70
CA ASN A 664 19.25 44.36 -7.82
C ASN A 664 20.19 45.07 -8.78
N ALA A 665 20.24 44.61 -10.03
CA ALA A 665 21.20 45.08 -11.01
C ALA A 665 20.57 45.28 -12.38
N THR A 666 21.19 46.14 -13.17
CA THR A 666 21.10 46.08 -14.62
C THR A 666 22.20 45.19 -15.16
N PHE A 667 21.94 44.50 -16.26
CA PHE A 667 22.95 43.69 -16.92
C PHE A 667 23.05 43.98 -18.41
N ASP A 668 24.26 43.78 -18.95
CA ASP A 668 24.56 43.78 -20.38
C ASP A 668 25.09 42.41 -20.79
N ILE A 669 24.61 41.91 -21.93
CA ILE A 669 25.08 40.68 -22.57
C ILE A 669 25.98 41.07 -23.74
N ALA A 670 27.20 40.53 -23.77
CA ALA A 670 28.13 40.78 -24.85
C ALA A 670 28.96 39.54 -25.22
N PRO A 671 29.46 39.43 -26.47
CA PRO A 671 30.36 38.35 -26.85
C PRO A 671 31.71 38.44 -26.10
N ALA A 672 32.30 37.28 -25.80
CA ALA A 672 33.63 37.21 -25.20
C ALA A 672 34.74 37.60 -26.21
N TYR A 673 35.09 38.89 -26.34
CA TYR A 673 36.16 39.34 -27.26
C TYR A 673 37.58 39.20 -26.69
N SER A 674 38.43 38.45 -27.41
CA SER A 674 39.86 38.08 -27.21
C SER A 674 40.68 38.88 -26.19
N GLY A 675 40.92 38.26 -25.03
CA GLY A 675 42.06 38.47 -24.14
C GLY A 675 42.66 37.09 -23.83
N LEU A 676 43.86 37.04 -23.25
CA LEU A 676 44.70 35.83 -23.14
C LEU A 676 44.07 34.58 -22.47
N ASN A 677 42.87 34.67 -21.90
CA ASN A 677 42.09 33.57 -21.31
C ASN A 677 40.63 33.46 -21.80
N LYS A 678 40.28 33.96 -23.01
CA LYS A 678 38.88 34.00 -23.50
C LYS A 678 38.62 32.97 -24.62
N SER A 679 37.76 31.98 -24.37
CA SER A 679 37.39 30.96 -25.37
C SER A 679 36.30 31.45 -26.34
N ARG A 680 36.43 31.10 -27.63
CA ARG A 680 35.39 31.31 -28.64
C ARG A 680 34.15 30.45 -28.30
N GLY A 681 32.95 31.02 -28.36
CA GLY A 681 31.68 30.32 -28.09
C GLY A 681 30.92 30.76 -26.83
N GLN A 682 31.47 31.72 -26.06
CA GLN A 682 30.88 32.21 -24.81
C GLN A 682 30.34 33.64 -24.95
N ILE A 683 29.29 33.92 -24.18
CA ILE A 683 28.79 35.27 -23.89
C ILE A 683 29.06 35.63 -22.43
N TYR A 684 29.28 36.92 -22.17
CA TYR A 684 29.37 37.46 -20.82
C TYR A 684 28.10 38.20 -20.46
N ILE A 685 27.63 37.98 -19.24
CA ILE A 685 26.62 38.80 -18.58
C ILE A 685 27.34 39.64 -17.53
N GLU A 686 27.44 40.94 -17.78
CA GLU A 686 28.01 41.90 -16.84
C GLU A 686 26.88 42.56 -16.06
N THR A 687 26.90 42.46 -14.73
CA THR A 687 25.86 43.02 -13.86
C THR A 687 26.43 44.12 -12.99
N ILE A 688 25.68 45.21 -12.81
CA ILE A 688 26.01 46.27 -11.86
C ILE A 688 24.75 46.82 -11.19
N GLY A 689 24.79 47.02 -9.88
CA GLY A 689 23.73 47.69 -9.13
C GLY A 689 23.82 47.54 -7.61
N PRO A 690 22.82 48.07 -6.88
CA PRO A 690 22.83 48.06 -5.43
C PRO A 690 22.66 46.66 -4.84
N SER A 691 23.37 46.41 -3.75
CA SER A 691 23.27 45.21 -2.93
C SER A 691 23.03 45.57 -1.46
N VAL A 692 22.06 44.91 -0.84
CA VAL A 692 21.70 45.07 0.57
C VAL A 692 21.96 43.76 1.31
N TRP A 693 22.64 43.86 2.44
CA TRP A 693 23.04 42.74 3.28
C TRP A 693 22.40 42.91 4.65
N ASP A 694 21.51 42.00 5.01
CA ASP A 694 20.99 41.89 6.37
C ASP A 694 21.81 40.82 7.09
N ILE A 695 22.75 41.25 7.95
CA ILE A 695 23.72 40.38 8.61
C ILE A 695 23.31 40.19 10.06
N THR A 696 23.10 38.93 10.47
CA THR A 696 23.00 38.55 11.88
C THR A 696 24.25 37.79 12.27
N TYR A 697 25.05 38.41 13.13
CA TYR A 697 26.20 37.79 13.76
C TYR A 697 25.81 37.28 15.15
N THR A 698 26.16 36.04 15.45
CA THR A 698 26.06 35.45 16.79
C THR A 698 27.45 35.02 17.24
N GLY A 699 27.93 35.53 18.36
CA GLY A 699 29.21 35.12 18.91
C GLY A 699 29.56 35.76 20.24
N GLU A 700 30.84 35.74 20.59
CA GLU A 700 31.33 36.28 21.86
C GLU A 700 31.10 37.80 21.96
N MET A 701 30.40 38.21 23.00
CA MET A 701 30.12 39.60 23.33
C MET A 701 30.54 39.88 24.77
N TYR A 702 30.95 41.13 25.03
CA TYR A 702 31.38 41.55 26.35
C TYR A 702 30.34 42.49 26.98
N ASP A 703 29.77 42.08 28.12
CA ASP A 703 28.90 42.92 28.93
C ASP A 703 29.77 43.84 29.80
N VAL A 704 29.85 45.12 29.44
CA VAL A 704 30.68 46.11 30.13
C VAL A 704 30.21 46.36 31.57
N GLU A 705 28.91 46.22 31.85
CA GLU A 705 28.34 46.44 33.19
C GLU A 705 28.59 45.25 34.11
N LYS A 706 28.56 44.03 33.56
CA LYS A 706 28.81 42.80 34.32
C LYS A 706 30.27 42.33 34.31
N GLN A 707 31.11 42.89 33.45
CA GLN A 707 32.49 42.46 33.20
C GLN A 707 32.63 40.97 32.83
N GLU A 708 31.66 40.45 32.09
CA GLU A 708 31.59 39.03 31.71
C GLU A 708 31.40 38.88 30.19
N HIS A 709 31.97 37.82 29.66
CA HIS A 709 31.78 37.40 28.27
C HIS A 709 30.58 36.45 28.17
N TYR A 710 29.74 36.66 27.16
CA TYR A 710 28.57 35.83 26.90
C TYR A 710 28.35 35.70 25.38
N ILE A 711 27.57 34.71 24.96
CA ILE A 711 27.15 34.60 23.56
C ILE A 711 25.93 35.49 23.35
N GLY A 712 26.07 36.48 22.47
CA GLY A 712 24.98 37.36 22.07
C GLY A 712 24.82 37.41 20.55
N SER A 713 23.79 38.11 20.09
CA SER A 713 23.50 38.29 18.67
C SER A 713 23.27 39.76 18.35
N GLU A 714 23.89 40.22 17.26
CA GLU A 714 23.73 41.57 16.72
C GLU A 714 23.31 41.49 15.25
N THR A 715 22.36 42.33 14.88
CA THR A 715 21.88 42.45 13.50
C THR A 715 22.15 43.84 12.98
N PHE A 716 22.78 43.93 11.81
CA PHE A 716 23.02 45.19 11.11
C PHE A 716 22.80 45.02 9.60
N ALA A 717 22.62 46.15 8.91
CA ALA A 717 22.42 46.18 7.48
C ALA A 717 23.56 46.94 6.79
N GLU A 718 24.19 46.31 5.79
CA GLU A 718 25.19 46.93 4.93
C GLU A 718 24.58 47.19 3.54
N LYS A 719 24.88 48.37 2.97
CA LYS A 719 24.43 48.76 1.64
C LYS A 719 25.63 49.09 0.78
N ASN A 720 25.75 48.38 -0.33
CA ASN A 720 26.77 48.61 -1.34
C ASN A 720 26.09 49.13 -2.61
N GLU A 721 26.35 50.39 -2.97
CA GLU A 721 25.65 51.06 -4.08
C GLU A 721 26.08 50.52 -5.45
N ASP A 722 27.37 50.18 -5.60
CA ASP A 722 27.96 49.69 -6.84
C ASP A 722 28.58 48.29 -6.62
N TRP A 723 27.73 47.26 -6.64
CA TRP A 723 28.18 45.87 -6.61
C TRP A 723 27.89 45.18 -7.95
N GLY A 724 28.74 44.23 -8.33
CA GLY A 724 28.64 43.62 -9.65
C GLY A 724 29.68 42.56 -9.93
N GLY A 725 29.54 41.93 -11.09
CA GLY A 725 30.39 40.83 -11.54
C GLY A 725 30.16 40.53 -13.02
N THR A 726 31.10 39.81 -13.61
CA THR A 726 30.99 39.31 -15.00
C THR A 726 30.87 37.79 -14.97
N TYR A 727 29.83 37.26 -15.60
CA TYR A 727 29.51 35.83 -15.60
C TYR A 727 29.59 35.25 -17.02
N ALA A 728 30.26 34.11 -17.17
CA ALA A 728 30.38 33.43 -18.46
C ALA A 728 29.22 32.44 -18.69
N PHE A 729 28.59 32.51 -19.85
CA PHE A 729 27.57 31.56 -20.30
C PHE A 729 27.90 31.02 -21.70
N GLU A 730 27.49 29.78 -21.97
CA GLU A 730 27.50 29.15 -23.30
C GLU A 730 26.12 29.23 -23.93
N ILE A 731 26.09 29.39 -25.26
CA ILE A 731 24.85 29.41 -26.04
C ILE A 731 24.54 27.99 -26.53
N ASN A 732 23.34 27.49 -26.20
CA ASN A 732 22.80 26.23 -26.72
C ASN A 732 21.52 26.49 -27.53
N ASN A 733 21.40 25.81 -28.67
CA ASN A 733 20.23 25.85 -29.56
C ASN A 733 19.36 24.61 -29.42
#